data_AF-A0A9P3PI51-F1
#
_entry.id   AF-A0A9P3PI51-F1
#
_cell.length_a   1.000
_cell.length_b   1.000
_cell.length_c   1.000
_cell.angle_alpha   90.00
_cell.angle_beta   90.00
_cell.angle_gamma   90.00
#
_symmetry.space_group_name_H-M   'P 1'
#
loop_
_entity.id
_entity.type
_entity.pdbx_description
1 polymer ?
#
loop_
_entity_poly.entity_id
_entity_poly.type
_entity_poly.pdbx_seq_one_letter_code
_entity_poly.pdbx_strand_id
1 'polypeptide(L)'
;MPARRKPISTRQKKADIQLKRAIKRGDVPPPDPKTKARKPKLRRGPTGNLIGSGTDPANATIVQAARRLQSAFITLSPQFLADTQHLASILPLRRPIPDEIAIFPDIYDDPSNQGAPKLSCPRRPKWRFDMTKKEVEHNEEGLFKKWLEEMDRLVLAWQSKEISKSDEEPQEQDSAGSTEVRAMPRSPTYFERNLEVWRQLWRVTEISQILLVLLDSRCPLLHFPPSLATYLADRKVILVLTKVDISGPERAAAWIKYFHQQYPHLRVVQVESYAPKEQEVGHQGRTQYEPHLPQSFRERLVAAIREVHAGMLIPPEKIKNNPNWLEKWKPSVKKDIDWEGVLNAGGSKVGLPVGGAALPRAHGANDEETAETEDHKEPEFLTVGLIGQPNVGKSSLLNALFGTSKVRASKTPGKTKHFQTLFWAPDVRLVDCPGLVMPNYVPMEMQVLSGILPISRVSAIPSCIHYASERIPIERAYKLAHLSSFTTPAADKRTWRDGMKPDSAREKKQIVWTAMDILTSYANLKKWVTAKAGRADIHRAGNAILRALAEGRVGWAFWPPGTDTKMISASEEPGAGLWIPRASVVDDDMEEVASDDDDEEEAKEDSDPPDSQEEMEEEESSDDDQDEGTSSDMRGVRKGVSPKHKSIPVDKLDDGTLLTSLRIRPLTDFFNLTFGEPSSVHGLEIRPVVNCCRLSDPAEIENICKIVRMFARSASILLLLVIPPIYAQTVYLAGDSTMARGGGGSGTDGWGQYLGQYLTIPVVNNAVAGRSSRSYTEEGRFATLANTAKSGDYVVIEFGHNDGTANPDNGRQVAFGDGYDTTATVTAANGTQIVIHTFPSYIQNAVNLFKAKGAIPIVSSQTPSNIWSSGAIAAPPRFVGYAQTAASRTSVTYVNHYAYVAQAYNKLGQTATTAFYPVDHTHTSPAGANVVAQAFVRGLLCGSSSLKSKVNSAGQAVPSKP
;
A
#
# COMPACT_ATOMS: atom_id res chain seq x y z
N MET A 1 -2.28 23.05 -18.19
CA MET A 1 -1.81 24.33 -18.78
C MET A 1 -0.85 25.03 -17.81
N PRO A 2 0.41 25.34 -18.18
CA PRO A 2 1.27 26.22 -17.38
C PRO A 2 0.78 27.68 -17.46
N ALA A 3 0.94 28.45 -16.37
CA ALA A 3 0.45 29.82 -16.30
C ALA A 3 1.01 30.71 -17.43
N ARG A 4 0.11 31.32 -18.22
CA ARG A 4 0.45 32.20 -19.34
C ARG A 4 1.24 33.40 -18.83
N ARG A 5 2.53 33.48 -19.17
CA ARG A 5 3.40 34.60 -18.74
C ARG A 5 2.82 35.92 -19.25
N LYS A 6 2.75 36.93 -18.36
CA LYS A 6 2.37 38.30 -18.74
C LYS A 6 3.28 38.79 -19.88
N PRO A 7 2.73 39.36 -20.97
CA PRO A 7 3.54 39.85 -22.08
C PRO A 7 4.43 41.00 -21.61
N ILE A 8 5.74 40.88 -21.85
CA ILE A 8 6.72 41.93 -21.57
C ILE A 8 6.67 42.95 -22.69
N SER A 9 6.58 44.24 -22.35
CA SER A 9 6.58 45.34 -23.33
C SER A 9 7.78 45.25 -24.28
N THR A 10 7.56 45.51 -25.58
CA THR A 10 8.62 45.57 -26.60
C THR A 10 9.72 46.56 -26.24
N ARG A 11 9.38 47.67 -25.57
CA ARG A 11 10.35 48.66 -25.05
C ARG A 11 11.26 48.06 -23.97
N GLN A 12 10.67 47.31 -23.05
CA GLN A 12 11.37 46.64 -21.95
C GLN A 12 12.26 45.49 -22.47
N LYS A 13 11.78 44.72 -23.45
CA LYS A 13 12.55 43.67 -24.14
C LYS A 13 13.76 44.25 -24.90
N LYS A 14 13.64 45.44 -25.49
CA LYS A 14 14.75 46.12 -26.19
C LYS A 14 15.82 46.61 -25.21
N ALA A 15 15.41 47.18 -24.07
CA ALA A 15 16.31 47.57 -22.99
C ALA A 15 17.09 46.39 -22.39
N ASP A 16 16.42 45.27 -22.10
CA ASP A 16 17.05 44.03 -21.61
C ASP A 16 18.13 43.47 -22.57
N ILE A 17 17.90 43.59 -23.88
CA ILE A 17 18.85 43.14 -24.91
C ILE A 17 20.06 44.09 -24.97
N GLN A 18 19.85 45.41 -24.85
CA GLN A 18 20.94 46.38 -24.78
C GLN A 18 21.79 46.17 -23.51
N LEU A 19 21.17 46.00 -22.35
CA LEU A 19 21.87 45.74 -21.08
C LEU A 19 22.72 44.46 -21.14
N LYS A 20 22.19 43.37 -21.71
CA LYS A 20 22.96 42.13 -21.93
C LYS A 20 24.14 42.30 -22.89
N ARG A 21 24.01 43.17 -23.90
CA ARG A 21 25.10 43.49 -24.84
C ARG A 21 26.16 44.42 -24.23
N ALA A 22 25.79 45.25 -23.26
CA ALA A 22 26.73 46.04 -22.47
C ALA A 22 27.53 45.16 -21.51
N ILE A 23 26.85 44.31 -20.72
CA ILE A 23 27.50 43.34 -19.81
C ILE A 23 28.44 42.40 -20.57
N LYS A 24 28.04 41.88 -21.75
CA LYS A 24 28.90 40.99 -22.56
C LYS A 24 30.12 41.70 -23.18
N ARG A 25 30.12 43.03 -23.26
CA ARG A 25 31.28 43.84 -23.71
C ARG A 25 32.16 44.33 -22.57
N GLY A 26 31.73 44.18 -21.32
CA GLY A 26 32.42 44.72 -20.14
C GLY A 26 32.05 46.17 -19.82
N ASP A 27 31.23 46.83 -20.64
CA ASP A 27 30.80 48.23 -20.47
C ASP A 27 30.06 48.50 -19.14
N VAL A 28 29.46 47.45 -18.56
CA VAL A 28 28.70 47.49 -17.30
C VAL A 28 29.01 46.22 -16.52
N PRO A 29 29.39 46.29 -15.23
CA PRO A 29 29.62 45.08 -14.42
C PRO A 29 28.34 44.23 -14.34
N PRO A 30 28.46 42.89 -14.30
CA PRO A 30 27.29 42.04 -14.11
C PRO A 30 26.63 42.38 -12.77
N PRO A 31 25.29 42.50 -12.71
CA PRO A 31 24.61 42.83 -11.46
C PRO A 31 24.88 41.75 -10.42
N ASP A 32 25.13 42.17 -9.18
CA ASP A 32 25.43 41.27 -8.06
C ASP A 32 24.45 40.10 -8.02
N PRO A 33 24.93 38.88 -7.71
CA PRO A 33 24.09 37.71 -7.63
C PRO A 33 23.10 37.91 -6.49
N LYS A 34 21.90 38.43 -6.82
CA LYS A 34 20.83 38.65 -5.86
C LYS A 34 20.70 37.40 -5.02
N THR A 35 21.00 37.55 -3.73
CA THR A 35 20.73 36.58 -2.67
C THR A 35 19.22 36.44 -2.55
N LYS A 36 18.65 35.77 -3.56
CA LYS A 36 17.35 35.14 -3.48
C LYS A 36 17.50 34.14 -2.36
N ALA A 37 17.06 34.53 -1.17
CA ALA A 37 16.62 33.58 -0.16
C ALA A 37 15.82 32.53 -0.91
N ARG A 38 16.39 31.33 -1.05
CA ARG A 38 15.79 30.24 -1.79
C ARG A 38 14.56 29.83 -0.98
N LYS A 39 13.41 30.47 -1.24
CA LYS A 39 12.12 29.90 -0.86
C LYS A 39 12.18 28.46 -1.34
N PRO A 40 12.07 27.46 -0.43
CA PRO A 40 12.34 26.09 -0.77
C PRO A 40 11.49 25.72 -1.97
N LYS A 41 12.08 25.04 -2.96
CA LYS A 41 11.29 24.49 -4.07
C LYS A 41 10.41 23.40 -3.48
N LEU A 42 9.18 23.79 -3.11
CA LEU A 42 8.12 22.90 -2.66
C LEU A 42 7.93 21.83 -3.75
N ARG A 43 8.50 20.65 -3.56
CA ARG A 43 8.22 19.50 -4.41
C ARG A 43 6.77 19.09 -4.18
N ARG A 44 6.06 18.72 -5.24
CA ARG A 44 4.81 17.97 -5.08
C ARG A 44 5.17 16.57 -4.57
N GLY A 45 4.45 16.09 -3.56
CA GLY A 45 4.48 14.69 -3.17
C GLY A 45 3.57 13.84 -4.07
N PRO A 46 3.53 12.51 -3.85
CA PRO A 46 2.74 11.58 -4.66
C PRO A 46 1.24 11.92 -4.70
N THR A 47 0.70 12.57 -3.67
CA THR A 47 -0.71 13.01 -3.59
C THR A 47 -0.96 14.39 -4.23
N GLY A 48 -0.09 14.86 -5.14
CA GLY A 48 -0.16 16.18 -5.78
C GLY A 48 0.13 17.41 -4.89
N ASN A 49 0.12 17.25 -3.56
CA ASN A 49 0.26 18.33 -2.59
C ASN A 49 1.70 18.87 -2.47
N LEU A 50 1.82 20.18 -2.26
CA LEU A 50 3.11 20.88 -2.09
C LEU A 50 3.71 20.60 -0.70
N ILE A 51 4.89 19.98 -0.67
CA ILE A 51 5.62 19.64 0.56
C ILE A 51 6.16 20.94 1.21
N GLY A 52 5.37 21.54 2.10
CA GLY A 52 5.81 22.64 2.97
C GLY A 52 4.77 23.72 3.29
N SER A 53 3.57 23.69 2.69
CA SER A 53 2.44 24.51 3.16
C SER A 53 1.66 23.79 4.24
N GLY A 54 1.68 24.29 5.48
CA GLY A 54 0.52 24.16 6.37
C GLY A 54 -0.69 24.87 5.74
N THR A 55 -1.93 24.57 6.08
CA THR A 55 -2.42 24.31 7.45
C THR A 55 -3.58 23.32 7.50
N ASP A 56 -3.34 22.16 8.10
CA ASP A 56 -4.35 21.33 8.76
C ASP A 56 -3.59 20.56 9.86
N PRO A 57 -3.91 20.69 11.16
CA PRO A 57 -3.18 19.99 12.22
C PRO A 57 -3.34 18.46 12.17
N ALA A 58 -4.46 17.93 11.66
CA ALA A 58 -4.68 16.49 11.55
C ALA A 58 -3.86 15.90 10.40
N ASN A 59 -3.95 16.44 9.18
CA ASN A 59 -3.02 16.05 8.11
C ASN A 59 -1.58 16.44 8.39
N ALA A 60 -1.29 17.51 9.14
CA ALA A 60 0.07 17.78 9.59
C ALA A 60 0.56 16.68 10.51
N THR A 61 -0.28 16.15 11.41
CA THR A 61 0.08 15.03 12.29
C THR A 61 0.22 13.72 11.53
N ILE A 62 -0.68 13.41 10.59
CA ILE A 62 -0.62 12.18 9.76
C ILE A 62 0.53 12.26 8.75
N VAL A 63 0.75 13.39 8.08
CA VAL A 63 1.88 13.61 7.16
C VAL A 63 3.19 13.76 7.94
N GLN A 64 3.21 14.30 9.16
CA GLN A 64 4.38 14.21 10.04
C GLN A 64 4.63 12.76 10.45
N ALA A 65 3.63 11.97 10.84
CA ALA A 65 3.79 10.54 11.17
C ALA A 65 4.30 9.73 9.96
N ALA A 66 3.73 9.97 8.77
CA ALA A 66 4.14 9.32 7.53
C ALA A 66 5.47 9.85 6.94
N ARG A 67 5.96 11.03 7.39
CA ARG A 67 7.35 11.51 7.14
C ARG A 67 8.32 10.99 8.20
N ARG A 68 7.88 10.92 9.47
CA ARG A 68 8.59 10.32 10.60
C ARG A 68 8.89 8.84 10.35
N LEU A 69 8.13 8.15 9.50
CA LEU A 69 8.42 6.75 9.13
C LEU A 69 9.06 6.60 7.72
N GLN A 70 9.75 7.63 7.24
CA GLN A 70 10.59 7.53 6.03
C GLN A 70 12.06 7.34 6.41
N SER A 71 12.71 6.38 5.77
CA SER A 71 14.13 6.15 5.98
C SER A 71 14.98 7.37 5.65
N ALA A 72 15.90 7.68 6.56
CA ALA A 72 16.79 8.83 6.47
C ALA A 72 18.23 8.36 6.20
N PHE A 73 18.82 8.93 5.14
CA PHE A 73 20.04 8.44 4.51
C PHE A 73 21.00 9.61 4.21
N ILE A 74 22.32 9.36 4.25
CA ILE A 74 23.37 10.38 4.08
C ILE A 74 23.35 10.96 2.66
N THR A 75 23.56 12.27 2.51
CA THR A 75 23.72 12.88 1.17
C THR A 75 25.19 12.92 0.77
N LEU A 76 25.53 12.33 -0.38
CA LEU A 76 26.89 12.35 -0.93
C LEU A 76 27.35 13.78 -1.28
N SER A 77 28.64 14.06 -1.13
CA SER A 77 29.21 15.37 -1.45
C SER A 77 29.22 15.62 -2.98
N PRO A 78 29.07 16.87 -3.45
CA PRO A 78 29.18 17.18 -4.87
C PRO A 78 30.54 16.82 -5.48
N GLN A 79 31.60 16.89 -4.66
CA GLN A 79 32.96 16.52 -5.05
C GLN A 79 33.07 15.02 -5.34
N PHE A 80 32.60 14.18 -4.42
CA PHE A 80 32.56 12.72 -4.59
C PHE A 80 31.79 12.32 -5.86
N LEU A 81 30.67 12.98 -6.15
CA LEU A 81 29.90 12.73 -7.37
C LEU A 81 30.64 13.11 -8.66
N ALA A 82 31.40 14.20 -8.65
CA ALA A 82 32.21 14.62 -9.80
C ALA A 82 33.42 13.69 -10.02
N ASP A 83 34.13 13.35 -8.94
CA ASP A 83 35.30 12.47 -8.98
C ASP A 83 34.92 11.05 -9.42
N THR A 84 33.90 10.43 -8.82
CA THR A 84 33.44 9.09 -9.21
C THR A 84 32.90 9.06 -10.66
N GLN A 85 32.26 10.13 -11.14
CA GLN A 85 31.84 10.24 -12.54
C GLN A 85 33.03 10.31 -13.50
N HIS A 86 34.08 11.03 -13.15
CA HIS A 86 35.32 11.09 -13.94
C HIS A 86 36.06 9.75 -13.95
N LEU A 87 36.25 9.15 -12.77
CA LEU A 87 36.91 7.85 -12.60
C LEU A 87 36.20 6.74 -13.37
N ALA A 88 34.87 6.69 -13.34
CA ALA A 88 34.06 5.74 -14.11
C ALA A 88 34.20 5.86 -15.64
N SER A 89 34.81 6.94 -16.15
CA SER A 89 35.12 7.15 -17.58
C SER A 89 36.57 6.87 -17.98
N ILE A 90 37.46 6.64 -17.01
CA ILE A 90 38.88 6.34 -17.27
C ILE A 90 39.34 4.99 -16.73
N LEU A 91 38.67 4.43 -15.72
CA LEU A 91 39.06 3.18 -15.09
C LEU A 91 38.68 1.99 -15.98
N PRO A 92 39.66 1.17 -16.41
CA PRO A 92 39.42 0.01 -17.26
C PRO A 92 38.80 -1.13 -16.45
N LEU A 93 37.76 -1.76 -17.00
CA LEU A 93 37.13 -2.94 -16.43
C LEU A 93 37.93 -4.20 -16.81
N ARG A 94 38.38 -4.94 -15.81
CA ARG A 94 39.12 -6.21 -16.01
C ARG A 94 38.24 -7.24 -16.71
N ARG A 95 38.75 -7.86 -17.78
CA ARG A 95 38.10 -8.93 -18.54
C ARG A 95 39.15 -10.00 -18.93
N PRO A 96 38.88 -11.31 -18.76
CA PRO A 96 37.74 -11.90 -18.04
C PRO A 96 37.70 -11.47 -16.55
N ILE A 97 36.53 -11.56 -15.93
CA ILE A 97 36.37 -11.28 -14.49
C ILE A 97 36.95 -12.49 -13.72
N PRO A 98 37.82 -12.30 -12.70
CA PRO A 98 38.35 -13.42 -11.93
C PRO A 98 37.27 -14.14 -11.11
N ASP A 99 37.34 -15.47 -11.04
CA ASP A 99 36.37 -16.30 -10.31
C ASP A 99 36.35 -16.00 -8.79
N GLU A 100 37.47 -15.52 -8.25
CA GLU A 100 37.57 -15.01 -6.86
C GLU A 100 36.54 -13.91 -6.54
N ILE A 101 36.15 -13.11 -7.54
CA ILE A 101 35.14 -12.04 -7.40
C ILE A 101 33.73 -12.61 -7.19
N ALA A 102 33.50 -13.87 -7.53
CA ALA A 102 32.24 -14.56 -7.28
C ALA A 102 32.06 -14.97 -5.81
N ILE A 103 33.13 -14.96 -5.01
CA ILE A 103 33.12 -15.26 -3.57
C ILE A 103 32.75 -13.99 -2.80
N PHE A 104 31.88 -14.09 -1.80
CA PHE A 104 31.51 -12.95 -0.97
C PHE A 104 32.75 -12.42 -0.25
N PRO A 105 33.09 -11.13 -0.41
CA PRO A 105 34.36 -10.63 0.08
C PRO A 105 34.36 -10.44 1.60
N ASP A 106 35.31 -11.09 2.27
CA ASP A 106 35.77 -10.69 3.61
C ASP A 106 36.53 -9.34 3.60
N ILE A 107 36.73 -8.78 2.40
CA ILE A 107 37.68 -7.72 2.02
C ILE A 107 37.16 -6.30 2.34
N TYR A 108 35.98 -6.12 2.95
CA TYR A 108 35.49 -4.78 3.31
C TYR A 108 36.28 -4.07 4.45
N ASP A 109 37.47 -4.58 4.80
CA ASP A 109 38.29 -4.13 5.92
C ASP A 109 37.45 -3.93 7.20
N ASP A 110 36.56 -4.88 7.57
CA ASP A 110 35.77 -4.76 8.79
C ASP A 110 36.74 -4.57 9.97
N PRO A 111 36.80 -3.36 10.57
CA PRO A 111 37.83 -3.06 11.55
C PRO A 111 37.72 -3.94 12.79
N SER A 112 36.55 -4.54 13.02
CA SER A 112 36.30 -5.40 14.17
C SER A 112 36.88 -6.80 14.07
N ASN A 113 37.19 -7.27 12.86
CA ASN A 113 38.03 -8.46 12.67
C ASN A 113 39.48 -8.22 13.14
N GLN A 114 39.87 -6.95 13.28
CA GLN A 114 41.16 -6.48 13.80
C GLN A 114 41.03 -5.88 15.22
N GLY A 115 39.95 -6.18 15.95
CA GLY A 115 39.75 -5.75 17.34
C GLY A 115 39.23 -4.33 17.54
N ALA A 116 38.93 -3.58 16.47
CA ALA A 116 38.33 -2.24 16.59
C ALA A 116 36.81 -2.30 16.89
N PRO A 117 36.15 -1.16 17.23
CA PRO A 117 34.75 -1.17 17.65
C PRO A 117 33.80 -1.64 16.53
N LYS A 118 32.86 -2.52 16.90
CA LYS A 118 31.80 -3.02 16.00
C LYS A 118 30.71 -1.96 15.82
N LEU A 119 30.19 -1.83 14.60
CA LEU A 119 28.89 -1.20 14.39
C LEU A 119 27.82 -2.01 15.15
N SER A 120 26.87 -1.31 15.77
CA SER A 120 25.87 -1.90 16.65
C SER A 120 24.47 -1.42 16.30
N CYS A 121 23.44 -2.22 16.57
CA CYS A 121 22.05 -1.75 16.53
C CYS A 121 21.66 -1.15 17.90
N PRO A 122 20.93 -0.02 17.94
CA PRO A 122 20.57 0.62 19.19
C PRO A 122 19.55 -0.25 19.94
N ARG A 123 19.86 -0.60 21.20
CA ARG A 123 18.90 -1.23 22.11
C ARG A 123 18.01 -0.15 22.73
N ARG A 124 16.73 -0.45 22.90
CA ARG A 124 15.80 0.43 23.61
C ARG A 124 16.27 0.60 25.07
N PRO A 125 16.28 1.83 25.62
CA PRO A 125 16.50 2.03 27.05
C PRO A 125 15.50 1.22 27.89
N LYS A 126 15.91 0.79 29.08
CA LYS A 126 14.96 0.27 30.06
C LYS A 126 14.00 1.39 30.46
N TRP A 127 12.71 1.09 30.44
CA TRP A 127 11.64 1.95 30.93
C TRP A 127 10.90 1.24 32.07
N ARG A 128 10.07 1.98 32.81
CA ARG A 128 9.26 1.48 33.92
C ARG A 128 7.83 2.00 33.79
N PHE A 129 6.85 1.31 34.37
CA PHE A 129 5.44 1.69 34.28
C PHE A 129 5.10 3.04 34.95
N ASP A 130 5.92 3.52 35.88
CA ASP A 130 5.77 4.84 36.50
C ASP A 130 6.28 5.99 35.62
N MET A 131 7.07 5.71 34.57
CA MET A 131 7.59 6.73 33.67
C MET A 131 6.49 7.23 32.73
N THR A 132 6.37 8.55 32.61
CA THR A 132 5.47 9.15 31.62
C THR A 132 5.96 8.85 30.21
N LYS A 133 5.03 8.80 29.26
CA LYS A 133 5.34 8.62 27.83
C LYS A 133 6.42 9.60 27.33
N LYS A 134 6.41 10.85 27.80
CA LYS A 134 7.38 11.89 27.41
C LYS A 134 8.79 11.58 27.91
N GLU A 135 8.93 11.04 29.12
CA GLU A 135 10.23 10.65 29.68
C GLU A 135 10.80 9.43 28.95
N VAL A 136 9.96 8.45 28.62
CA VAL A 136 10.36 7.30 27.79
C VAL A 136 10.81 7.76 26.41
N GLU A 137 10.03 8.62 25.73
CA GLU A 137 10.39 9.17 24.42
C GLU A 137 11.69 9.99 24.47
N HIS A 138 11.90 10.79 25.53
CA HIS A 138 13.12 11.58 25.73
C HIS A 138 14.37 10.71 26.00
N ASN A 139 14.23 9.65 26.80
CA ASN A 139 15.30 8.70 27.07
C ASN A 139 15.70 7.91 25.80
N GLU A 140 14.72 7.51 24.99
CA GLU A 140 14.94 6.89 23.68
C GLU A 140 15.68 7.84 22.72
N GLU A 141 15.26 9.11 22.63
CA GLU A 141 15.93 10.14 21.81
C GLU A 141 17.36 10.42 22.26
N GLY A 142 17.59 10.51 23.58
CA GLY A 142 18.91 10.76 24.16
C GLY A 142 19.91 9.62 23.92
N LEU A 143 19.48 8.37 24.03
CA LEU A 143 20.32 7.20 23.71
C LEU A 143 20.57 7.12 22.20
N PHE A 144 19.53 7.28 21.37
CA PHE A 144 19.63 7.17 19.93
C PHE A 144 20.56 8.22 19.32
N LYS A 145 20.54 9.46 19.83
CA LYS A 145 21.45 10.52 19.40
C LYS A 145 22.93 10.16 19.67
N LYS A 146 23.25 9.69 20.87
CA LYS A 146 24.62 9.26 21.24
C LYS A 146 25.10 8.10 20.36
N TRP A 147 24.21 7.14 20.12
CA TRP A 147 24.49 6.01 19.22
C TRP A 147 24.74 6.46 17.77
N LEU A 148 23.96 7.41 17.23
CA LEU A 148 24.22 7.99 15.90
C LEU A 148 25.58 8.67 15.81
N GLU A 149 25.95 9.47 16.82
CA GLU A 149 27.25 10.16 16.89
C GLU A 149 28.44 9.18 16.98
N GLU A 150 28.23 8.00 17.58
CA GLU A 150 29.19 6.90 17.59
C GLU A 150 29.28 6.20 16.23
N MET A 151 28.16 5.81 15.63
CA MET A 151 28.15 5.16 14.31
C MET A 151 28.74 6.06 13.21
N ASP A 152 28.43 7.36 13.21
CA ASP A 152 29.00 8.32 12.26
C ASP A 152 30.52 8.40 12.36
N ARG A 153 31.06 8.46 13.58
CA ARG A 153 32.50 8.47 13.85
C ARG A 153 33.18 7.18 13.37
N LEU A 154 32.58 6.02 13.59
CA LEU A 154 33.11 4.73 13.09
C LEU A 154 33.05 4.63 11.56
N VAL A 155 31.96 5.07 10.94
CA VAL A 155 31.76 5.05 9.49
C VAL A 155 32.66 6.05 8.76
N LEU A 156 32.93 7.22 9.35
CA LEU A 156 33.91 8.18 8.83
C LEU A 156 35.34 7.64 8.94
N ALA A 157 35.72 7.05 10.08
CA ALA A 157 37.05 6.44 10.25
C ALA A 157 37.30 5.27 9.29
N TRP A 158 36.27 4.48 8.98
CA TRP A 158 36.35 3.40 7.99
C TRP A 158 36.48 3.91 6.55
N GLN A 159 35.86 5.05 6.20
CA GLN A 159 36.08 5.73 4.91
C GLN A 159 37.49 6.32 4.80
N SER A 160 37.99 6.99 5.86
CA SER A 160 39.28 7.68 5.80
C SER A 160 40.50 6.75 5.80
N LYS A 161 40.38 5.52 6.33
CA LYS A 161 41.47 4.53 6.37
C LYS A 161 42.02 4.15 4.98
N GLU A 162 41.23 4.29 3.93
CA GLU A 162 41.66 4.02 2.56
C GLU A 162 42.55 5.14 2.01
N ILE A 163 42.29 6.39 2.40
CA ILE A 163 43.10 7.58 2.03
C ILE A 163 44.49 7.48 2.67
N SER A 164 44.58 7.05 3.94
CA SER A 164 45.87 6.87 4.60
C SER A 164 46.74 5.72 4.03
N LYS A 165 46.15 4.77 3.28
CA LYS A 165 46.93 3.72 2.59
C LYS A 165 47.57 4.20 1.28
N SER A 166 47.14 5.34 0.73
CA SER A 166 47.81 5.98 -0.43
C SER A 166 48.87 7.01 -0.03
N ASP A 167 48.97 7.35 1.26
CA ASP A 167 49.83 8.41 1.78
C ASP A 167 51.03 7.87 2.61
N GLU A 168 51.30 6.56 2.61
CA GLU A 168 52.54 6.01 3.20
C GLU A 168 53.75 6.44 2.35
N GLU A 169 54.76 7.04 3.00
CA GLU A 169 55.86 7.75 2.34
C GLU A 169 56.63 6.84 1.34
N PRO A 170 56.97 7.35 0.12
CA PRO A 170 57.78 6.58 -0.81
C PRO A 170 59.16 6.29 -0.23
N GLN A 171 59.50 5.01 -0.06
CA GLN A 171 60.90 4.62 0.05
C GLN A 171 61.59 4.95 -1.27
N GLU A 172 62.56 5.85 -1.23
CA GLU A 172 63.31 6.30 -2.41
C GLU A 172 64.08 5.14 -3.06
N GLN A 173 63.53 4.57 -4.13
CA GLN A 173 64.30 3.80 -5.10
C GLN A 173 63.63 3.75 -6.50
N ASP A 174 64.27 4.47 -7.42
CA ASP A 174 64.42 4.19 -8.85
C ASP A 174 63.19 4.09 -9.79
N SER A 175 62.99 5.25 -10.44
CA SER A 175 62.96 5.39 -11.91
C SER A 175 61.63 5.32 -12.70
N ALA A 176 61.41 6.39 -13.46
CA ALA A 176 60.66 6.47 -14.72
C ALA A 176 59.19 5.96 -14.78
N GLY A 177 58.26 6.85 -14.43
CA GLY A 177 57.01 6.98 -15.21
C GLY A 177 55.79 6.16 -14.77
N SER A 178 55.75 5.65 -13.54
CA SER A 178 54.53 5.07 -12.97
C SER A 178 53.43 6.13 -12.81
N THR A 179 52.44 6.10 -13.71
CA THR A 179 51.20 6.87 -13.51
C THR A 179 50.43 6.23 -12.35
N GLU A 180 50.23 6.98 -11.25
CA GLU A 180 49.46 6.51 -10.10
C GLU A 180 48.07 6.02 -10.54
N VAL A 181 47.76 4.75 -10.24
CA VAL A 181 46.48 4.13 -10.61
C VAL A 181 45.41 4.62 -9.64
N ARG A 182 44.79 5.75 -9.97
CA ARG A 182 43.79 6.43 -9.15
C ARG A 182 42.49 5.60 -9.04
N ALA A 183 42.39 4.80 -7.98
CA ALA A 183 41.25 3.92 -7.71
C ALA A 183 39.94 4.68 -7.42
N MET A 184 38.80 3.98 -7.48
CA MET A 184 37.49 4.52 -7.10
C MET A 184 37.41 4.70 -5.57
N PRO A 185 37.08 5.91 -5.05
CA PRO A 185 37.05 6.15 -3.61
C PRO A 185 35.89 5.41 -2.92
N ARG A 186 36.15 4.78 -1.77
CA ARG A 186 35.15 4.11 -0.93
C ARG A 186 33.99 5.03 -0.55
N SER A 187 32.77 4.56 -0.81
CA SER A 187 31.52 5.23 -0.47
C SER A 187 31.12 5.01 1.00
N PRO A 188 30.28 5.88 1.58
CA PRO A 188 29.72 5.63 2.91
C PRO A 188 28.77 4.43 2.91
N THR A 189 28.74 3.69 4.02
CA THR A 189 27.66 2.74 4.29
C THR A 189 26.37 3.48 4.67
N TYR A 190 25.23 3.01 4.18
CA TYR A 190 23.91 3.50 4.57
C TYR A 190 23.27 2.59 5.61
N PHE A 191 22.69 3.19 6.64
CA PHE A 191 21.85 2.54 7.63
C PHE A 191 20.72 3.47 8.05
N GLU A 192 19.70 2.96 8.73
CA GLU A 192 18.56 3.78 9.13
C GLU A 192 18.96 4.80 10.21
N ARG A 193 18.72 6.09 9.92
CA ARG A 193 18.98 7.21 10.84
C ARG A 193 17.73 7.73 11.54
N ASN A 194 16.56 7.13 11.28
CA ASN A 194 15.28 7.59 11.79
C ASN A 194 14.79 6.75 12.99
N LEU A 195 14.77 7.36 14.18
CA LEU A 195 14.35 6.74 15.45
C LEU A 195 12.97 6.07 15.37
N GLU A 196 12.02 6.67 14.65
CA GLU A 196 10.65 6.17 14.63
C GLU A 196 10.54 4.82 13.88
N VAL A 197 11.47 4.54 12.97
CA VAL A 197 11.57 3.22 12.30
C VAL A 197 12.24 2.21 13.24
N TRP A 198 13.28 2.61 13.99
CA TRP A 198 13.88 1.79 15.05
C TRP A 198 12.89 1.45 16.17
N ARG A 199 11.99 2.38 16.54
CA ARG A 199 10.87 2.12 17.46
C ARG A 199 9.93 1.03 16.95
N GLN A 200 9.76 0.85 15.63
CA GLN A 200 8.98 -0.27 15.10
C GLN A 200 9.73 -1.60 15.31
N LEU A 201 11.04 -1.65 15.01
CA LEU A 201 11.86 -2.84 15.29
C LEU A 201 11.79 -3.24 16.77
N TRP A 202 11.96 -2.28 17.68
CA TRP A 202 11.90 -2.52 19.12
C TRP A 202 10.57 -3.18 19.52
N ARG A 203 9.44 -2.62 19.10
CA ARG A 203 8.10 -3.21 19.35
C ARG A 203 7.99 -4.64 18.82
N VAL A 204 8.42 -4.90 17.59
CA VAL A 204 8.37 -6.26 17.01
C VAL A 204 9.25 -7.23 17.82
N THR A 205 10.46 -6.82 18.22
CA THR A 205 11.38 -7.67 19.01
C THR A 205 11.00 -7.84 20.48
N GLU A 206 10.16 -6.95 21.03
CA GLU A 206 9.61 -7.05 22.39
C GLU A 206 8.37 -7.96 22.43
N ILE A 207 7.48 -7.85 21.44
CA ILE A 207 6.20 -8.56 21.39
C ILE A 207 6.36 -10.00 20.88
N SER A 208 7.39 -10.29 20.06
CA SER A 208 7.58 -11.61 19.44
C SER A 208 8.41 -12.55 20.32
N GLN A 209 7.96 -13.81 20.45
CA GLN A 209 8.69 -14.87 21.15
C GLN A 209 9.72 -15.54 20.24
N ILE A 210 9.42 -15.66 18.95
CA ILE A 210 10.31 -16.19 17.90
C ILE A 210 10.48 -15.11 16.81
N LEU A 211 11.68 -14.99 16.24
CA LEU A 211 12.00 -14.05 15.16
C LEU A 211 12.47 -14.80 13.91
N LEU A 212 11.79 -14.53 12.78
CA LEU A 212 12.22 -14.94 11.45
C LEU A 212 13.04 -13.80 10.83
N VAL A 213 14.31 -14.06 10.50
CA VAL A 213 15.19 -13.09 9.84
C VAL A 213 15.31 -13.45 8.37
N LEU A 214 14.72 -12.66 7.48
CA LEU A 214 14.73 -12.93 6.04
C LEU A 214 15.97 -12.35 5.37
N LEU A 215 16.63 -13.19 4.56
CA LEU A 215 17.91 -12.96 3.91
C LEU A 215 17.79 -13.25 2.41
N ASP A 216 18.19 -12.30 1.55
CA ASP A 216 18.29 -12.55 0.10
C ASP A 216 19.44 -13.54 -0.17
N SER A 217 19.14 -14.68 -0.80
CA SER A 217 20.14 -15.74 -1.06
C SER A 217 21.29 -15.32 -1.98
N ARG A 218 21.17 -14.19 -2.70
CA ARG A 218 22.25 -13.64 -3.54
C ARG A 218 23.43 -13.12 -2.72
N CYS A 219 23.18 -12.63 -1.50
CA CYS A 219 24.21 -12.09 -0.60
C CYS A 219 23.76 -12.12 0.88
N PRO A 220 23.58 -13.30 1.50
CA PRO A 220 22.95 -13.41 2.82
C PRO A 220 23.66 -12.63 3.94
N LEU A 221 24.99 -12.58 3.95
CA LEU A 221 25.79 -11.84 4.94
C LEU A 221 25.53 -10.32 4.93
N LEU A 222 25.12 -9.75 3.80
CA LEU A 222 24.70 -8.35 3.74
C LEU A 222 23.44 -8.10 4.59
N HIS A 223 22.56 -9.09 4.65
CA HIS A 223 21.27 -9.03 5.33
C HIS A 223 21.32 -9.53 6.78
N PHE A 224 22.31 -10.35 7.14
CA PHE A 224 22.62 -10.76 8.51
C PHE A 224 23.99 -10.22 8.99
N PRO A 225 24.16 -8.90 9.14
CA PRO A 225 25.43 -8.32 9.57
C PRO A 225 25.75 -8.62 11.04
N PRO A 226 27.04 -8.56 11.45
CA PRO A 226 27.45 -8.79 12.85
C PRO A 226 26.74 -7.90 13.88
N SER A 227 26.35 -6.69 13.48
CA SER A 227 25.57 -5.74 14.29
C SER A 227 24.19 -6.31 14.67
N LEU A 228 23.50 -6.94 13.71
CA LEU A 228 22.20 -7.57 13.90
C LEU A 228 22.33 -8.90 14.65
N ALA A 229 23.34 -9.72 14.32
CA ALA A 229 23.62 -10.96 15.04
C ALA A 229 23.86 -10.69 16.54
N THR A 230 24.68 -9.69 16.87
CA THR A 230 24.94 -9.26 18.25
C THR A 230 23.70 -8.71 18.94
N TYR A 231 22.85 -7.97 18.21
CA TYR A 231 21.59 -7.44 18.73
C TYR A 231 20.58 -8.56 19.09
N LEU A 232 20.53 -9.61 18.28
CA LEU A 232 19.59 -10.73 18.40
C LEU A 232 20.11 -11.93 19.21
N ALA A 233 21.35 -11.91 19.71
CA ALA A 233 21.98 -13.05 20.39
C ALA A 233 21.15 -13.67 21.54
N ASP A 234 20.40 -12.85 22.28
CA ASP A 234 19.54 -13.30 23.39
C ASP A 234 18.12 -13.73 22.96
N ARG A 235 17.83 -13.76 21.64
CA ARG A 235 16.50 -14.04 21.07
C ARG A 235 16.47 -15.40 20.36
N LYS A 236 15.26 -15.95 20.23
CA LYS A 236 15.03 -17.18 19.45
C LYS A 236 14.86 -16.82 17.99
N VAL A 237 15.86 -17.16 17.17
CA VAL A 237 16.00 -16.71 15.78
C VAL A 237 16.04 -17.90 14.82
N ILE A 238 15.31 -17.78 13.71
CA ILE A 238 15.39 -18.65 12.54
C ILE A 238 15.79 -17.78 11.35
N LEU A 239 16.80 -18.19 10.61
CA LEU A 239 17.23 -17.52 9.38
C LEU A 239 16.45 -18.09 8.19
N VAL A 240 15.92 -17.22 7.34
CA VAL A 240 15.08 -17.58 6.19
C VAL A 240 15.73 -17.06 4.91
N LEU A 241 16.35 -17.95 4.12
CA LEU A 241 16.95 -17.64 2.83
C LEU A 241 15.86 -17.57 1.75
N THR A 242 15.71 -16.41 1.11
CA THR A 242 14.72 -16.17 0.05
C THR A 242 15.37 -16.06 -1.33
N LYS A 243 14.55 -16.12 -2.38
CA LYS A 243 14.95 -15.95 -3.79
C LYS A 243 15.96 -16.99 -4.30
N VAL A 244 15.84 -18.23 -3.81
CA VAL A 244 16.74 -19.34 -4.17
C VAL A 244 16.67 -19.66 -5.68
N ASP A 245 15.53 -19.36 -6.31
CA ASP A 245 15.33 -19.35 -7.76
C ASP A 245 16.32 -18.46 -8.53
N ILE A 246 16.89 -17.43 -7.89
CA ILE A 246 17.87 -16.52 -8.50
C ILE A 246 19.30 -17.00 -8.28
N SER A 247 19.65 -17.45 -7.07
CA SER A 247 21.02 -17.86 -6.73
C SER A 247 21.38 -19.28 -7.18
N GLY A 248 20.38 -20.14 -7.32
CA GLY A 248 20.50 -21.56 -7.66
C GLY A 248 20.70 -22.45 -6.42
N PRO A 249 20.29 -23.73 -6.49
CA PRO A 249 20.29 -24.63 -5.33
C PRO A 249 21.69 -24.92 -4.78
N GLU A 250 22.71 -24.95 -5.63
CA GLU A 250 24.10 -25.21 -5.23
C GLU A 250 24.65 -24.09 -4.32
N ARG A 251 24.46 -22.82 -4.71
CA ARG A 251 24.86 -21.67 -3.90
C ARG A 251 24.05 -21.59 -2.61
N ALA A 252 22.74 -21.84 -2.66
CA ALA A 252 21.90 -21.87 -1.47
C ALA A 252 22.35 -22.95 -0.48
N ALA A 253 22.67 -24.16 -0.94
CA ALA A 253 23.21 -25.23 -0.11
C ALA A 253 24.58 -24.86 0.50
N ALA A 254 25.46 -24.22 -0.26
CA ALA A 254 26.74 -23.71 0.23
C ALA A 254 26.55 -22.67 1.34
N TRP A 255 25.61 -21.72 1.16
CA TRP A 255 25.26 -20.72 2.18
C TRP A 255 24.67 -21.35 3.46
N ILE A 256 23.79 -22.34 3.34
CA ILE A 256 23.26 -23.09 4.49
C ILE A 256 24.40 -23.76 5.28
N LYS A 257 25.31 -24.44 4.59
CA LYS A 257 26.49 -25.07 5.21
C LYS A 257 27.36 -24.04 5.94
N TYR A 258 27.62 -22.88 5.32
CA TYR A 258 28.38 -21.79 5.92
C TYR A 258 27.70 -21.26 7.19
N PHE A 259 26.39 -20.98 7.18
CA PHE A 259 25.68 -20.51 8.36
C PHE A 259 25.63 -21.55 9.49
N HIS A 260 25.50 -22.84 9.19
CA HIS A 260 25.58 -23.89 10.21
C HIS A 260 26.97 -24.00 10.84
N GLN A 261 28.04 -23.67 10.10
CA GLN A 261 29.40 -23.62 10.66
C GLN A 261 29.62 -22.38 11.54
N GLN A 262 29.17 -21.20 11.10
CA GLN A 262 29.36 -19.94 11.84
C GLN A 262 28.40 -19.79 13.04
N TYR A 263 27.17 -20.30 12.91
CA TYR A 263 26.12 -20.19 13.93
C TYR A 263 25.41 -21.55 14.16
N PRO A 264 26.07 -22.55 14.78
CA PRO A 264 25.51 -23.91 14.95
C PRO A 264 24.17 -23.97 15.71
N HIS A 265 23.85 -22.94 16.48
CA HIS A 265 22.63 -22.81 17.27
C HIS A 265 21.45 -22.22 16.47
N LEU A 266 21.68 -21.62 15.30
CA LEU A 266 20.62 -21.06 14.46
C LEU A 266 20.10 -22.13 13.49
N ARG A 267 18.78 -22.08 13.22
CA ARG A 267 18.15 -22.86 12.15
C ARG A 267 18.11 -22.02 10.88
N VAL A 268 18.46 -22.63 9.75
CA VAL A 268 18.42 -21.99 8.44
C VAL A 268 17.40 -22.72 7.57
N VAL A 269 16.39 -21.99 7.09
CA VAL A 269 15.34 -22.50 6.20
C VAL A 269 15.44 -21.76 4.87
N GLN A 270 15.48 -22.50 3.77
CA GLN A 270 15.37 -21.93 2.42
C GLN A 270 13.89 -21.85 2.01
N VAL A 271 13.51 -20.80 1.28
CA VAL A 271 12.13 -20.53 0.84
C VAL A 271 12.09 -19.90 -0.55
N GLU A 272 11.24 -20.46 -1.40
CA GLU A 272 10.75 -19.88 -2.65
C GLU A 272 9.30 -19.39 -2.41
N SER A 273 8.90 -18.27 -3.03
CA SER A 273 7.62 -17.60 -2.72
C SER A 273 6.77 -17.24 -3.94
N TYR A 274 7.16 -17.73 -5.13
CA TYR A 274 6.47 -17.49 -6.38
C TYR A 274 6.53 -18.74 -7.26
N ALA A 275 5.41 -19.08 -7.89
CA ALA A 275 5.35 -20.03 -8.99
C ALA A 275 4.96 -19.29 -10.29
N PRO A 276 5.48 -19.68 -11.46
CA PRO A 276 4.95 -19.21 -12.73
C PRO A 276 3.55 -19.77 -12.95
N LYS A 277 2.60 -18.94 -13.36
CA LYS A 277 1.25 -19.35 -13.70
C LYS A 277 1.26 -20.11 -15.03
N GLU A 278 0.66 -21.30 -15.06
CA GLU A 278 0.46 -22.05 -16.31
C GLU A 278 -0.43 -21.24 -17.26
N GLN A 279 0.00 -21.11 -18.52
CA GLN A 279 -0.75 -20.36 -19.53
C GLN A 279 -1.85 -21.23 -20.12
N GLU A 280 -3.09 -20.74 -20.09
CA GLU A 280 -4.14 -21.26 -20.96
C GLU A 280 -3.73 -21.04 -22.44
N VAL A 281 -3.95 -22.06 -23.26
CA VAL A 281 -3.47 -22.12 -24.64
C VAL A 281 -4.20 -21.08 -25.52
N GLY A 282 -3.64 -19.87 -25.62
CA GLY A 282 -4.18 -18.84 -26.52
C GLY A 282 -3.71 -17.40 -26.31
N HIS A 283 -3.08 -17.05 -25.19
CA HIS A 283 -2.65 -15.66 -24.93
C HIS A 283 -1.12 -15.49 -24.98
N GLN A 284 -0.63 -14.68 -25.93
CA GLN A 284 0.76 -14.19 -25.96
C GLN A 284 0.95 -13.05 -24.93
N GLY A 285 0.74 -13.36 -23.65
CA GLY A 285 0.93 -12.46 -22.51
C GLY A 285 2.21 -12.76 -21.73
N ARG A 286 2.70 -11.77 -20.95
CA ARG A 286 3.83 -11.95 -20.02
C ARG A 286 3.53 -13.07 -19.02
N THR A 287 4.55 -13.86 -18.64
CA THR A 287 4.44 -14.86 -17.57
C THR A 287 4.00 -14.19 -16.26
N GLN A 288 2.78 -14.47 -15.83
CA GLN A 288 2.25 -14.02 -14.55
C GLN A 288 2.81 -14.94 -13.44
N TYR A 289 3.11 -14.37 -12.27
CA TYR A 289 3.59 -15.13 -11.11
C TYR A 289 2.59 -15.00 -9.98
N GLU A 290 2.26 -16.11 -9.33
CA GLU A 290 1.31 -16.15 -8.22
C GLU A 290 2.04 -16.45 -6.89
N PRO A 291 1.59 -15.89 -5.75
CA PRO A 291 2.17 -16.18 -4.45
C PRO A 291 1.93 -17.65 -4.08
N HIS A 292 2.98 -18.47 -4.17
CA HIS A 292 2.92 -19.89 -3.86
C HIS A 292 4.11 -20.28 -2.98
N LEU A 293 3.82 -20.98 -1.88
CA LEU A 293 4.81 -21.61 -1.02
C LEU A 293 4.68 -23.14 -1.17
N PRO A 294 5.62 -23.83 -1.85
CA PRO A 294 5.50 -25.27 -2.05
C PRO A 294 5.45 -26.03 -0.72
N GLN A 295 4.61 -27.06 -0.65
CA GLN A 295 4.28 -27.77 0.60
C GLN A 295 5.51 -28.20 1.41
N SER A 296 6.53 -28.78 0.77
CA SER A 296 7.74 -29.22 1.45
C SER A 296 8.53 -28.08 2.12
N PHE A 297 8.44 -26.83 1.63
CA PHE A 297 9.02 -25.66 2.29
C PHE A 297 8.18 -25.22 3.49
N ARG A 298 6.85 -25.27 3.37
CA ARG A 298 5.93 -24.98 4.47
C ARG A 298 6.15 -25.94 5.64
N GLU A 299 6.29 -27.23 5.35
CA GLU A 299 6.65 -28.26 6.32
C GLU A 299 7.99 -27.96 7.01
N ARG A 300 9.04 -27.62 6.25
CA ARG A 300 10.36 -27.24 6.80
C ARG A 300 10.28 -26.00 7.71
N LEU A 301 9.54 -24.98 7.31
CA LEU A 301 9.39 -23.74 8.09
C LEU A 301 8.61 -23.98 9.39
N VAL A 302 7.48 -24.68 9.33
CA VAL A 302 6.69 -25.01 10.53
C VAL A 302 7.47 -25.97 11.44
N ALA A 303 8.19 -26.95 10.89
CA ALA A 303 9.05 -27.83 11.68
C ALA A 303 10.13 -27.06 12.45
N ALA A 304 10.79 -26.07 11.82
CA ALA A 304 11.77 -25.22 12.49
C ALA A 304 11.15 -24.34 13.59
N ILE A 305 9.95 -23.77 13.36
CA ILE A 305 9.22 -22.98 14.36
C ILE A 305 8.78 -23.87 15.55
N ARG A 306 8.27 -25.08 15.27
CA ARG A 306 7.87 -26.09 16.25
C ARG A 306 9.04 -26.57 17.10
N GLU A 307 10.21 -26.82 16.49
CA GLU A 307 11.42 -27.21 17.21
C GLU A 307 11.87 -26.10 18.19
N VAL A 308 11.90 -24.85 17.71
CA VAL A 308 12.26 -23.69 18.54
C VAL A 308 11.25 -23.49 19.68
N HIS A 309 9.95 -23.62 19.39
CA HIS A 309 8.88 -23.55 20.40
C HIS A 309 9.01 -24.65 21.47
N ALA A 310 9.21 -25.90 21.07
CA ALA A 310 9.43 -27.01 21.99
C ALA A 310 10.64 -26.75 22.91
N GLY A 311 11.71 -26.16 22.37
CA GLY A 311 12.87 -25.70 23.15
C GLY A 311 12.58 -24.55 24.13
N MET A 312 11.47 -23.83 23.99
CA MET A 312 11.00 -22.80 24.93
C MET A 312 10.07 -23.35 26.03
N LEU A 313 9.51 -24.55 25.85
CA LEU A 313 8.78 -25.28 26.89
C LEU A 313 9.71 -25.93 27.93
N ILE A 314 11.01 -25.99 27.64
CA ILE A 314 12.04 -26.54 28.54
C ILE A 314 12.64 -25.41 29.38
N PRO A 315 12.73 -25.52 30.72
CA PRO A 315 13.34 -24.49 31.55
C PRO A 315 14.83 -24.29 31.21
N PRO A 316 15.32 -23.04 31.10
CA PRO A 316 16.73 -22.74 30.94
C PRO A 316 17.60 -23.33 32.06
N GLU A 317 18.85 -23.67 31.77
CA GLU A 317 19.79 -24.27 32.74
C GLU A 317 19.94 -23.44 34.02
N LYS A 318 20.00 -22.11 33.90
CA LYS A 318 20.05 -21.17 35.03
C LYS A 318 18.88 -21.32 36.00
N ILE A 319 17.73 -21.80 35.52
CA ILE A 319 16.50 -22.04 36.29
C ILE A 319 16.48 -23.48 36.80
N LYS A 320 16.85 -24.47 35.97
CA LYS A 320 17.02 -25.87 36.40
C LYS A 320 17.98 -26.02 37.59
N ASN A 321 19.04 -25.21 37.63
CA ASN A 321 20.05 -25.24 38.68
C ASN A 321 19.61 -24.55 40.00
N ASN A 322 18.40 -23.97 40.07
CA ASN A 322 17.87 -23.34 41.27
C ASN A 322 16.45 -23.85 41.59
N PRO A 323 16.27 -24.73 42.60
CA PRO A 323 14.98 -25.34 42.92
C PRO A 323 13.84 -24.33 43.10
N ASN A 324 14.12 -23.21 43.79
CA ASN A 324 13.13 -22.18 44.10
C ASN A 324 12.68 -21.38 42.87
N TRP A 325 13.49 -21.35 41.81
CA TRP A 325 13.12 -20.76 40.53
C TRP A 325 12.43 -21.78 39.63
N LEU A 326 12.84 -23.05 39.67
CA LEU A 326 12.24 -24.13 38.90
C LEU A 326 10.76 -24.35 39.29
N GLU A 327 10.45 -24.35 40.58
CA GLU A 327 9.07 -24.48 41.10
C GLU A 327 8.16 -23.33 40.64
N LYS A 328 8.71 -22.12 40.52
CA LYS A 328 7.97 -20.91 40.11
C LYS A 328 7.98 -20.68 38.60
N TRP A 329 8.73 -21.47 37.84
CA TRP A 329 8.92 -21.22 36.41
C TRP A 329 7.73 -21.70 35.59
N LYS A 330 7.28 -20.83 34.68
CA LYS A 330 6.30 -21.14 33.64
C LYS A 330 6.88 -20.75 32.28
N PRO A 331 6.56 -21.46 31.19
CA PRO A 331 7.01 -21.09 29.85
C PRO A 331 6.44 -19.73 29.44
N SER A 332 7.23 -18.92 28.75
CA SER A 332 6.82 -17.59 28.24
C SER A 332 6.09 -17.66 26.89
N VAL A 333 5.54 -18.83 26.56
CA VAL A 333 4.87 -19.17 25.30
C VAL A 333 3.61 -19.97 25.62
N LYS A 334 2.62 -19.91 24.73
CA LYS A 334 1.47 -20.81 24.78
C LYS A 334 1.97 -22.26 24.69
N LYS A 335 1.52 -23.16 25.56
CA LYS A 335 2.00 -24.55 25.57
C LYS A 335 1.43 -25.34 24.41
N ASP A 336 0.10 -25.35 24.33
CA ASP A 336 -0.66 -26.15 23.37
C ASP A 336 -0.94 -25.31 22.14
N ILE A 337 -0.41 -25.76 21.00
CA ILE A 337 -0.52 -25.12 19.69
C ILE A 337 -0.92 -26.19 18.69
N ASP A 338 -1.99 -25.95 17.94
CA ASP A 338 -2.38 -26.82 16.83
C ASP A 338 -1.40 -26.68 15.65
N TRP A 339 -0.34 -27.50 15.66
CA TRP A 339 0.65 -27.53 14.59
C TRP A 339 0.12 -28.10 13.28
N GLU A 340 -0.92 -28.94 13.30
CA GLU A 340 -1.55 -29.45 12.08
C GLU A 340 -2.41 -28.36 11.45
N GLY A 341 -3.17 -27.61 12.24
CA GLY A 341 -3.83 -26.38 11.83
C GLY A 341 -2.86 -25.34 11.26
N VAL A 342 -1.67 -25.13 11.86
CA VAL A 342 -0.63 -24.24 11.31
C VAL A 342 -0.06 -24.76 9.97
N LEU A 343 0.18 -26.07 9.84
CA LEU A 343 0.62 -26.70 8.60
C LEU A 343 -0.44 -26.57 7.49
N ASN A 344 -1.72 -26.72 7.82
CA ASN A 344 -2.82 -26.77 6.86
C ASN A 344 -3.56 -25.43 6.67
N ALA A 345 -3.22 -24.38 7.43
CA ALA A 345 -3.91 -23.09 7.39
C ALA A 345 -3.96 -22.48 5.97
N GLY A 346 -5.17 -22.38 5.43
CA GLY A 346 -5.50 -21.68 4.19
C GLY A 346 -6.90 -21.07 4.32
N GLY A 347 -7.30 -20.24 3.35
CA GLY A 347 -8.61 -19.60 3.35
C GLY A 347 -8.67 -18.23 4.07
N SER A 348 -9.87 -17.66 4.20
CA SER A 348 -10.07 -16.25 4.60
C SER A 348 -9.61 -15.89 5.99
N LYS A 349 -9.79 -16.83 6.92
CA LYS A 349 -9.51 -16.62 8.35
C LYS A 349 -8.00 -16.46 8.60
N VAL A 350 -7.17 -16.85 7.63
CA VAL A 350 -5.71 -16.66 7.62
C VAL A 350 -5.37 -15.28 7.04
N GLY A 351 -4.53 -14.52 7.75
CA GLY A 351 -4.04 -13.20 7.33
C GLY A 351 -4.94 -12.01 7.71
N LEU A 352 -5.99 -12.22 8.50
CA LEU A 352 -6.85 -11.12 8.98
C LEU A 352 -6.05 -10.14 9.88
N PRO A 353 -6.14 -8.81 9.64
CA PRO A 353 -5.43 -7.82 10.44
C PRO A 353 -6.08 -7.61 11.80
N VAL A 354 -5.27 -7.65 12.86
CA VAL A 354 -5.71 -7.25 14.21
C VAL A 354 -5.79 -5.73 14.26
N GLY A 355 -6.95 -5.21 14.65
CA GLY A 355 -7.23 -3.78 14.70
C GLY A 355 -6.36 -3.02 15.71
N GLY A 356 -5.29 -2.38 15.23
CA GLY A 356 -4.56 -1.34 15.95
C GLY A 356 -3.55 -1.81 16.99
N ALA A 357 -2.53 -0.98 17.22
CA ALA A 357 -1.58 -1.19 18.31
C ALA A 357 -2.21 -0.75 19.64
N ALA A 358 -2.33 -1.68 20.59
CA ALA A 358 -2.79 -1.48 21.96
C ALA A 358 -4.24 -0.97 22.11
N LEU A 359 -5.19 -1.90 22.05
CA LEU A 359 -6.33 -1.87 22.97
C LEU A 359 -5.97 -2.73 24.20
N PRO A 360 -5.81 -2.15 25.40
CA PRO A 360 -6.09 -2.89 26.63
C PRO A 360 -7.51 -3.45 26.54
N ARG A 361 -7.78 -4.61 27.16
CA ARG A 361 -9.17 -5.07 27.31
C ARG A 361 -9.95 -3.96 28.02
N ALA A 362 -11.20 -3.76 27.63
CA ALA A 362 -12.13 -3.04 28.49
C ALA A 362 -12.25 -3.86 29.77
N HIS A 363 -11.75 -3.34 30.89
CA HIS A 363 -12.09 -3.88 32.20
C HIS A 363 -13.61 -3.74 32.35
N GLY A 364 -14.29 -4.87 32.60
CA GLY A 364 -15.68 -4.83 33.00
C GLY A 364 -15.81 -4.08 34.32
N ALA A 365 -16.92 -3.37 34.54
CA ALA A 365 -17.12 -2.47 35.66
C ALA A 365 -17.28 -3.16 37.05
N ASN A 366 -16.68 -4.35 37.24
CA ASN A 366 -16.75 -5.16 38.45
C ASN A 366 -15.38 -5.59 39.01
N ASP A 367 -14.25 -5.28 38.35
CA ASP A 367 -12.91 -5.76 38.74
C ASP A 367 -12.07 -4.72 39.53
N GLU A 368 -12.68 -3.92 40.42
CA GLU A 368 -11.97 -2.89 41.21
C GLU A 368 -11.19 -3.43 42.44
N GLU A 369 -11.18 -4.74 42.71
CA GLU A 369 -10.56 -5.33 43.92
C GLU A 369 -9.30 -6.21 43.72
N THR A 370 -8.74 -6.36 42.50
CA THR A 370 -7.57 -7.26 42.29
C THR A 370 -6.40 -6.69 41.46
N ALA A 371 -5.98 -5.45 41.76
CA ALA A 371 -4.85 -4.79 41.11
C ALA A 371 -3.44 -5.39 41.43
N GLU A 372 -3.34 -6.48 42.22
CA GLU A 372 -2.05 -7.04 42.68
C GLU A 372 -1.66 -8.40 42.04
N THR A 373 -2.35 -8.89 41.00
CA THR A 373 -2.10 -10.26 40.45
C THR A 373 -2.01 -10.41 38.92
N GLU A 374 -1.69 -9.35 38.16
CA GLU A 374 -1.63 -9.43 36.68
C GLU A 374 -0.45 -10.24 36.09
N ASP A 375 0.60 -10.54 36.86
CA ASP A 375 1.91 -10.98 36.33
C ASP A 375 1.96 -12.45 35.82
N HIS A 376 0.86 -13.20 35.83
CA HIS A 376 0.86 -14.68 35.79
C HIS A 376 -0.14 -15.37 34.84
N LYS A 377 -0.68 -14.69 33.81
CA LYS A 377 -1.57 -15.31 32.82
C LYS A 377 -0.80 -15.87 31.61
N GLU A 378 -1.13 -17.09 31.17
CA GLU A 378 -0.49 -17.72 29.98
C GLU A 378 -0.81 -16.89 28.71
N PRO A 379 0.17 -16.64 27.82
CA PRO A 379 -0.07 -15.84 26.61
C PRO A 379 -1.06 -16.54 25.67
N GLU A 380 -2.03 -15.76 25.18
CA GLU A 380 -3.16 -16.22 24.38
C GLU A 380 -2.74 -16.83 23.01
N PHE A 381 -1.61 -16.36 22.47
CA PHE A 381 -1.07 -16.70 21.15
C PHE A 381 0.46 -16.79 21.15
N LEU A 382 1.05 -17.69 20.36
CA LEU A 382 2.46 -17.63 19.99
C LEU A 382 2.66 -16.50 18.96
N THR A 383 3.56 -15.56 19.25
CA THR A 383 3.88 -14.46 18.33
C THR A 383 5.23 -14.65 17.65
N VAL A 384 5.20 -14.67 16.32
CA VAL A 384 6.36 -14.84 15.43
C VAL A 384 6.57 -13.55 14.64
N GLY A 385 7.70 -12.87 14.87
CA GLY A 385 8.02 -11.59 14.23
C GLY A 385 8.89 -11.77 12.98
N LEU A 386 8.55 -11.10 11.88
CA LEU A 386 9.36 -11.06 10.66
C LEU A 386 10.23 -9.81 10.65
N ILE A 387 11.54 -9.98 10.58
CA ILE A 387 12.51 -8.90 10.46
C ILE A 387 13.45 -9.14 9.28
N GLY A 388 14.05 -8.07 8.76
CA GLY A 388 14.93 -8.13 7.60
C GLY A 388 14.94 -6.83 6.83
N GLN A 389 15.95 -6.64 5.99
CA GLN A 389 16.16 -5.41 5.22
C GLN A 389 15.04 -5.17 4.18
N PRO A 390 14.96 -3.98 3.56
CA PRO A 390 14.09 -3.77 2.40
C PRO A 390 14.33 -4.81 1.30
N ASN A 391 13.28 -5.12 0.53
CA ASN A 391 13.34 -5.97 -0.68
C ASN A 391 13.82 -7.43 -0.53
N VAL A 392 14.10 -7.93 0.68
CA VAL A 392 14.42 -9.36 0.94
C VAL A 392 13.21 -10.31 0.81
N GLY A 393 11.99 -9.79 0.59
CA GLY A 393 10.79 -10.61 0.37
C GLY A 393 9.87 -10.83 1.57
N LYS A 394 9.95 -10.04 2.66
CA LYS A 394 9.06 -10.17 3.84
C LYS A 394 7.56 -10.23 3.49
N SER A 395 7.06 -9.22 2.78
CA SER A 395 5.66 -9.15 2.37
C SER A 395 5.29 -10.23 1.34
N SER A 396 6.25 -10.68 0.53
CA SER A 396 6.07 -11.79 -0.42
C SER A 396 5.94 -13.13 0.30
N LEU A 397 6.74 -13.37 1.34
CA LEU A 397 6.62 -14.56 2.19
C LEU A 397 5.27 -14.59 2.90
N LEU A 398 4.79 -13.46 3.40
CA LEU A 398 3.46 -13.36 4.02
C LEU A 398 2.35 -13.71 3.00
N ASN A 399 2.38 -13.12 1.81
CA ASN A 399 1.39 -13.43 0.78
C ASN A 399 1.44 -14.91 0.34
N ALA A 400 2.63 -15.50 0.23
CA ALA A 400 2.80 -16.91 -0.10
C ALA A 400 2.37 -17.85 1.04
N LEU A 401 2.53 -17.46 2.31
CA LEU A 401 2.02 -18.18 3.48
C LEU A 401 0.48 -18.14 3.56
N PHE A 402 -0.14 -17.07 3.07
CA PHE A 402 -1.59 -16.88 3.05
C PHE A 402 -2.25 -17.32 1.73
N GLY A 403 -1.47 -17.74 0.73
CA GLY A 403 -1.92 -18.04 -0.63
C GLY A 403 -2.58 -16.86 -1.38
N THR A 404 -2.50 -15.65 -0.84
CA THR A 404 -3.30 -14.48 -1.26
C THR A 404 -2.53 -13.18 -1.02
N SER A 405 -2.75 -12.17 -1.87
CA SER A 405 -2.04 -10.87 -1.82
C SER A 405 -2.55 -9.92 -0.73
N LYS A 406 -2.62 -10.39 0.52
CA LYS A 406 -3.15 -9.64 1.68
C LYS A 406 -2.22 -8.51 2.17
N VAL A 407 -0.92 -8.59 1.91
CA VAL A 407 0.07 -7.56 2.27
C VAL A 407 0.59 -6.84 1.03
N ARG A 408 0.69 -5.50 1.10
CA ARG A 408 1.26 -4.65 0.04
C ARG A 408 2.76 -4.91 -0.15
N ALA A 409 3.09 -5.75 -1.13
CA ALA A 409 4.45 -5.93 -1.62
C ALA A 409 4.75 -5.00 -2.81
N SER A 410 6.02 -4.63 -3.02
CA SER A 410 6.47 -3.90 -4.21
C SER A 410 8.00 -4.03 -4.34
N LYS A 411 8.50 -3.86 -5.57
CA LYS A 411 9.93 -3.86 -5.91
C LYS A 411 10.71 -2.66 -5.33
N THR A 412 10.02 -1.60 -4.90
CA THR A 412 10.66 -0.38 -4.37
C THR A 412 10.73 -0.40 -2.83
N PRO A 413 11.90 -0.12 -2.21
CA PRO A 413 12.04 -0.03 -0.76
C PRO A 413 11.06 0.93 -0.07
N GLY A 414 10.66 0.59 1.17
CA GLY A 414 9.90 1.50 2.04
C GLY A 414 8.38 1.53 1.84
N LYS A 415 7.78 0.47 1.27
CA LYS A 415 6.31 0.35 1.13
C LYS A 415 5.61 -0.05 2.44
N THR A 416 6.11 -1.06 3.16
CA THR A 416 5.71 -1.33 4.56
C THR A 416 6.28 -0.26 5.49
N LYS A 417 5.43 0.58 6.08
CA LYS A 417 5.82 1.74 6.92
C LYS A 417 5.46 1.61 8.40
N HIS A 418 4.47 0.77 8.71
CA HIS A 418 4.03 0.46 10.06
C HIS A 418 4.24 -1.04 10.30
N PHE A 419 4.50 -1.43 11.55
CA PHE A 419 4.36 -2.84 11.91
C PHE A 419 2.87 -3.21 11.87
N GLN A 420 2.59 -4.45 11.51
CA GLN A 420 1.22 -4.97 11.36
C GLN A 420 1.16 -6.38 11.94
N THR A 421 -0.02 -6.74 12.46
CA THR A 421 -0.23 -7.98 13.20
C THR A 421 -1.32 -8.78 12.51
N LEU A 422 -0.99 -9.99 12.08
CA LEU A 422 -1.82 -10.86 11.24
C LEU A 422 -1.92 -12.24 11.89
N PHE A 423 -3.06 -12.91 11.84
CA PHE A 423 -3.16 -14.30 12.32
C PHE A 423 -2.75 -15.29 11.22
N TRP A 424 -1.89 -16.25 11.53
CA TRP A 424 -1.59 -17.40 10.65
C TRP A 424 -2.48 -18.59 10.97
N ALA A 425 -2.67 -18.84 12.26
CA ALA A 425 -3.63 -19.80 12.81
C ALA A 425 -4.26 -19.19 14.08
N PRO A 426 -5.34 -19.76 14.64
CA PRO A 426 -5.95 -19.26 15.87
C PRO A 426 -4.95 -19.12 17.03
N ASP A 427 -3.93 -19.99 17.09
CA ASP A 427 -2.89 -19.98 18.13
C ASP A 427 -1.61 -19.22 17.74
N VAL A 428 -1.43 -18.85 16.46
CA VAL A 428 -0.17 -18.33 15.93
C VAL A 428 -0.35 -17.01 15.19
N ARG A 429 0.33 -15.98 15.71
CA ARG A 429 0.24 -14.59 15.27
C ARG A 429 1.55 -14.14 14.64
N LEU A 430 1.49 -13.66 13.40
CA LEU A 430 2.62 -13.09 12.68
C LEU A 430 2.66 -11.57 12.89
N VAL A 431 3.86 -11.01 13.05
CA VAL A 431 4.09 -9.56 13.13
C VAL A 431 5.09 -9.14 12.06
N ASP A 432 4.67 -8.36 11.08
CA ASP A 432 5.54 -7.84 10.03
C ASP A 432 6.22 -6.53 10.48
N CYS A 433 7.51 -6.40 10.20
CA CYS A 433 8.30 -5.21 10.49
C CYS A 433 8.57 -4.40 9.21
N PRO A 434 8.50 -3.05 9.23
CA PRO A 434 9.08 -2.22 8.18
C PRO A 434 10.52 -2.64 7.84
N GLY A 435 10.87 -2.58 6.56
CA GLY A 435 12.23 -2.92 6.10
C GLY A 435 13.26 -1.93 6.65
N LEU A 436 14.16 -2.41 7.50
CA LEU A 436 15.16 -1.59 8.20
C LEU A 436 16.56 -1.89 7.66
N VAL A 437 17.32 -0.86 7.31
CA VAL A 437 18.73 -1.00 6.89
C VAL A 437 19.62 -0.99 8.12
N MET A 438 20.26 -2.12 8.41
CA MET A 438 21.13 -2.30 9.57
C MET A 438 22.53 -1.73 9.32
N PRO A 439 23.21 -1.18 10.34
CA PRO A 439 24.61 -0.77 10.24
C PRO A 439 25.52 -1.94 9.84
N ASN A 440 26.30 -1.78 8.77
CA ASN A 440 27.25 -2.79 8.31
C ASN A 440 28.42 -2.10 7.58
N TYR A 441 29.63 -2.65 7.67
CA TYR A 441 30.81 -2.13 6.94
C TYR A 441 30.77 -2.62 5.50
N VAL A 442 29.94 -1.98 4.67
CA VAL A 442 29.75 -2.28 3.25
C VAL A 442 29.59 -0.99 2.45
N PRO A 443 30.12 -0.89 1.23
CA PRO A 443 29.96 0.28 0.38
C PRO A 443 28.49 0.40 -0.07
N MET A 444 28.04 1.64 -0.29
CA MET A 444 26.73 1.96 -0.84
C MET A 444 26.41 1.15 -2.10
N GLU A 445 27.39 0.96 -2.99
CA GLU A 445 27.22 0.25 -4.26
C GLU A 445 26.72 -1.18 -4.07
N MET A 446 27.19 -1.90 -3.04
CA MET A 446 26.71 -3.24 -2.70
C MET A 446 25.26 -3.22 -2.19
N GLN A 447 24.88 -2.16 -1.47
CA GLN A 447 23.51 -1.95 -0.99
C GLN A 447 22.54 -1.57 -2.13
N VAL A 448 23.01 -0.82 -3.13
CA VAL A 448 22.27 -0.50 -4.36
C VAL A 448 22.10 -1.74 -5.23
N LEU A 449 23.17 -2.52 -5.46
CA LEU A 449 23.14 -3.77 -6.24
C LEU A 449 22.09 -4.75 -5.70
N SER A 450 22.00 -4.86 -4.38
CA SER A 450 21.05 -5.74 -3.68
C SER A 450 19.62 -5.18 -3.60
N GLY A 451 19.39 -3.95 -4.09
CA GLY A 451 18.09 -3.30 -4.07
C GLY A 451 17.62 -2.84 -2.68
N ILE A 452 18.52 -2.67 -1.71
CA ILE A 452 18.21 -2.19 -0.35
C ILE A 452 17.86 -0.70 -0.38
N LEU A 453 18.60 0.07 -1.17
CA LEU A 453 18.41 1.50 -1.34
C LEU A 453 17.49 1.80 -2.54
N PRO A 454 16.62 2.82 -2.46
CA PRO A 454 15.73 3.18 -3.56
C PRO A 454 16.54 3.76 -4.73
N ILE A 455 16.66 2.97 -5.81
CA ILE A 455 17.51 3.25 -6.98
C ILE A 455 17.23 4.64 -7.59
N SER A 456 15.96 5.08 -7.65
CA SER A 456 15.58 6.41 -8.16
C SER A 456 16.08 7.59 -7.31
N ARG A 457 16.69 7.34 -6.14
CA ARG A 457 17.36 8.35 -5.30
C ARG A 457 18.88 8.26 -5.32
N VAL A 458 19.47 7.27 -5.99
CA VAL A 458 20.93 7.09 -6.07
C VAL A 458 21.52 8.13 -7.02
N SER A 459 22.40 8.99 -6.49
CA SER A 459 23.06 10.04 -7.28
C SER A 459 24.34 9.55 -7.96
N ALA A 460 25.11 8.67 -7.32
CA ALA A 460 26.39 8.14 -7.82
C ALA A 460 26.24 6.96 -8.80
N ILE A 461 25.34 7.09 -9.78
CA ILE A 461 25.08 6.04 -10.78
C ILE A 461 26.36 5.51 -11.46
N PRO A 462 27.34 6.35 -11.88
CA PRO A 462 28.57 5.83 -12.49
C PRO A 462 29.41 4.95 -11.55
N SER A 463 29.46 5.27 -10.25
CA SER A 463 30.12 4.45 -9.22
C SER A 463 29.43 3.09 -9.08
N CYS A 464 28.11 3.07 -8.95
CA CYS A 464 27.32 1.84 -8.85
C CYS A 464 27.45 0.94 -10.09
N ILE A 465 27.46 1.53 -11.29
CA ILE A 465 27.65 0.76 -12.52
C ILE A 465 29.10 0.26 -12.64
N HIS A 466 30.10 1.04 -12.24
CA HIS A 466 31.48 0.56 -12.18
C HIS A 466 31.61 -0.64 -11.25
N TYR A 467 31.19 -0.52 -9.98
CA TYR A 467 31.22 -1.59 -8.99
C TYR A 467 30.47 -2.86 -9.44
N ALA A 468 29.31 -2.70 -10.10
CA ALA A 468 28.59 -3.83 -10.68
C ALA A 468 29.34 -4.44 -11.89
N SER A 469 29.91 -3.61 -12.76
CA SER A 469 30.61 -4.06 -13.98
C SER A 469 31.99 -4.68 -13.72
N GLU A 470 32.59 -4.44 -12.56
CA GLU A 470 33.76 -5.20 -12.09
C GLU A 470 33.43 -6.66 -11.79
N ARG A 471 32.16 -6.96 -11.43
CA ARG A 471 31.73 -8.24 -10.85
C ARG A 471 30.78 -9.02 -11.76
N ILE A 472 30.09 -8.32 -12.66
CA ILE A 472 29.12 -8.84 -13.62
C ILE A 472 29.53 -8.30 -14.99
N PRO A 473 29.67 -9.14 -16.04
CA PRO A 473 29.99 -8.68 -17.38
C PRO A 473 28.70 -8.15 -18.04
N ILE A 474 28.28 -6.95 -17.63
CA ILE A 474 27.03 -6.31 -18.09
C ILE A 474 27.01 -6.18 -19.63
N GLU A 475 28.17 -5.95 -20.25
CA GLU A 475 28.32 -5.93 -21.71
C GLU A 475 28.06 -7.30 -22.38
N ARG A 476 28.39 -8.42 -21.72
CA ARG A 476 28.00 -9.77 -22.19
C ARG A 476 26.51 -10.01 -21.97
N ALA A 477 26.01 -9.70 -20.77
CA ALA A 477 24.61 -9.91 -20.39
C ALA A 477 23.61 -9.19 -21.33
N TYR A 478 23.94 -7.97 -21.77
CA TYR A 478 23.14 -7.20 -22.74
C TYR A 478 23.67 -7.21 -24.18
N LYS A 479 24.67 -8.06 -24.49
CA LYS A 479 25.29 -8.18 -25.84
C LYS A 479 25.71 -6.82 -26.44
N LEU A 480 26.29 -5.93 -25.62
CA LEU A 480 26.61 -4.56 -26.01
C LEU A 480 27.81 -4.50 -26.98
N ALA A 481 27.65 -3.73 -28.06
CA ALA A 481 28.74 -3.39 -28.96
C ALA A 481 29.53 -2.19 -28.43
N HIS A 482 30.86 -2.30 -28.37
CA HIS A 482 31.74 -1.24 -27.85
C HIS A 482 31.78 -0.01 -28.79
N LEU A 483 31.89 1.19 -28.25
CA LEU A 483 31.88 2.44 -29.03
C LEU A 483 32.98 2.49 -30.11
N SER A 484 34.18 1.97 -29.83
CA SER A 484 35.27 1.90 -30.82
C SER A 484 35.05 0.89 -31.95
N SER A 485 34.04 0.01 -31.85
CA SER A 485 33.65 -0.86 -32.99
C SER A 485 32.88 -0.09 -34.07
N PHE A 486 32.27 1.04 -33.72
CA PHE A 486 31.51 1.90 -34.65
C PHE A 486 32.36 2.98 -35.33
N THR A 487 33.61 3.18 -34.92
CA THR A 487 34.52 4.09 -35.62
C THR A 487 35.01 3.42 -36.91
N THR A 488 34.35 3.71 -38.03
CA THR A 488 35.01 3.61 -39.35
C THR A 488 36.35 4.31 -39.27
N PRO A 489 37.47 3.69 -39.67
CA PRO A 489 38.76 4.37 -39.68
C PRO A 489 38.63 5.66 -40.46
N ALA A 490 38.93 6.79 -39.82
CA ALA A 490 39.03 8.05 -40.54
C ALA A 490 40.08 7.85 -41.64
N ALA A 491 39.64 7.81 -42.89
CA ALA A 491 40.54 7.75 -44.03
C ALA A 491 41.35 9.05 -44.02
N ASP A 492 42.61 8.95 -43.60
CA ASP A 492 43.49 10.10 -43.52
C ASP A 492 43.60 10.70 -44.92
N LYS A 493 43.02 11.90 -45.09
CA LYS A 493 43.02 12.62 -46.37
C LYS A 493 44.38 13.25 -46.66
N ARG A 494 45.41 12.99 -45.84
CA ARG A 494 46.80 13.19 -46.26
C ARG A 494 47.14 12.24 -47.39
N THR A 495 47.30 12.85 -48.56
CA THR A 495 47.89 12.26 -49.76
C THR A 495 49.24 11.61 -49.44
N TRP A 496 49.26 10.28 -49.41
CA TRP A 496 50.51 9.52 -49.44
C TRP A 496 51.17 9.73 -50.82
N ARG A 497 52.47 10.02 -50.82
CA ARG A 497 53.29 10.01 -52.05
C ARG A 497 53.62 8.54 -52.36
N ASP A 498 53.57 8.17 -53.64
CA ASP A 498 53.83 6.79 -54.09
C ASP A 498 55.14 6.24 -53.49
N GLY A 499 55.02 5.12 -52.77
CA GLY A 499 56.14 4.43 -52.11
C GLY A 499 55.92 4.15 -50.62
N MET A 500 55.22 5.03 -49.88
CA MET A 500 54.95 4.81 -48.44
C MET A 500 53.58 4.12 -48.24
N LYS A 501 53.56 2.79 -48.22
CA LYS A 501 52.48 2.03 -47.54
C LYS A 501 52.87 1.88 -46.07
N PRO A 502 52.01 2.21 -45.10
CA PRO A 502 52.20 1.74 -43.73
C PRO A 502 52.03 0.23 -43.72
N ASP A 503 52.95 -0.49 -43.06
CA ASP A 503 52.92 -1.95 -43.06
C ASP A 503 51.60 -2.51 -42.50
N SER A 504 51.16 -3.60 -43.14
CA SER A 504 49.91 -4.27 -42.84
C SER A 504 50.00 -5.13 -41.57
N ALA A 505 50.10 -4.46 -40.42
CA ALA A 505 49.97 -5.04 -39.09
C ALA A 505 49.19 -4.09 -38.17
N ARG A 506 47.93 -3.77 -38.52
CA ARG A 506 47.00 -3.17 -37.56
C ARG A 506 46.65 -4.22 -36.51
N GLU A 507 47.45 -4.30 -35.46
CA GLU A 507 47.12 -5.02 -34.24
C GLU A 507 45.69 -4.68 -33.83
N LYS A 508 44.87 -5.71 -33.56
CA LYS A 508 43.51 -5.51 -33.05
C LYS A 508 43.63 -4.92 -31.64
N LYS A 509 43.67 -3.59 -31.56
CA LYS A 509 43.79 -2.86 -30.30
C LYS A 509 42.74 -3.38 -29.32
N GLN A 510 43.20 -3.98 -28.23
CA GLN A 510 42.34 -4.72 -27.31
C GLN A 510 41.20 -3.81 -26.82
N ILE A 511 39.97 -4.29 -26.92
CA ILE A 511 38.80 -3.50 -26.49
C ILE A 511 38.82 -3.45 -24.95
N VAL A 512 39.02 -2.25 -24.42
CA VAL A 512 38.99 -1.95 -23.00
C VAL A 512 37.70 -1.21 -22.70
N TRP A 513 36.84 -1.80 -21.86
CA TRP A 513 35.57 -1.20 -21.45
C TRP A 513 35.77 -0.33 -20.21
N THR A 514 35.10 0.82 -20.15
CA THR A 514 34.84 1.56 -18.91
C THR A 514 33.37 1.46 -18.51
N ALA A 515 33.03 1.87 -17.29
CA ALA A 515 31.64 1.94 -16.84
C ALA A 515 30.83 2.97 -17.66
N MET A 516 31.47 4.05 -18.12
CA MET A 516 30.85 5.04 -19.00
C MET A 516 30.57 4.49 -20.41
N ASP A 517 31.42 3.60 -20.92
CA ASP A 517 31.18 2.92 -22.21
C ASP A 517 29.98 1.98 -22.13
N ILE A 518 29.82 1.23 -21.04
CA ILE A 518 28.65 0.38 -20.80
C ILE A 518 27.36 1.23 -20.75
N LEU A 519 27.36 2.30 -19.94
CA LEU A 519 26.23 3.23 -19.84
C LEU A 519 25.85 3.84 -21.19
N THR A 520 26.84 4.29 -21.96
CA THR A 520 26.63 4.94 -23.27
C THR A 520 26.18 3.93 -24.32
N SER A 521 26.75 2.73 -24.33
CA SER A 521 26.38 1.66 -25.28
C SER A 521 24.97 1.15 -25.02
N TYR A 522 24.56 0.97 -23.76
CA TYR A 522 23.19 0.60 -23.40
C TYR A 522 22.18 1.72 -23.75
N ALA A 523 22.51 2.98 -23.46
CA ALA A 523 21.68 4.12 -23.86
C ALA A 523 21.52 4.21 -25.39
N ASN A 524 22.58 3.95 -26.16
CA ASN A 524 22.55 3.93 -27.62
C ASN A 524 21.71 2.76 -28.16
N LEU A 525 21.86 1.55 -27.60
CA LEU A 525 21.04 0.37 -27.94
C LEU A 525 19.54 0.69 -27.78
N LYS A 526 19.16 1.30 -26.65
CA LYS A 526 17.77 1.72 -26.37
C LYS A 526 17.38 3.06 -27.02
N LYS A 527 18.27 3.69 -27.79
CA LYS A 527 18.08 5.01 -28.46
C LYS A 527 17.68 6.14 -27.50
N TRP A 528 18.11 6.07 -26.24
CA TRP A 528 17.77 7.07 -25.21
C TRP A 528 18.72 8.26 -25.26
N VAL A 529 18.17 9.44 -25.57
CA VAL A 529 18.93 10.68 -25.69
C VAL A 529 18.32 11.82 -24.87
N THR A 530 19.19 12.68 -24.36
CA THR A 530 18.84 13.86 -23.56
C THR A 530 18.21 14.95 -24.42
N ALA A 531 16.98 15.36 -24.07
CA ALA A 531 16.13 16.27 -24.86
C ALA A 531 16.74 17.66 -25.19
N LYS A 532 17.83 18.07 -24.53
CA LYS A 532 18.49 19.37 -24.78
C LYS A 532 19.72 19.30 -25.69
N ALA A 533 20.38 18.14 -25.76
CA ALA A 533 21.73 18.03 -26.32
C ALA A 533 21.92 16.82 -27.24
N GLY A 534 20.92 15.93 -27.36
CA GLY A 534 21.01 14.73 -28.19
C GLY A 534 22.03 13.68 -27.70
N ARG A 535 22.67 13.91 -26.54
CA ARG A 535 23.64 12.98 -25.95
C ARG A 535 22.92 11.81 -25.31
N ALA A 536 23.53 10.62 -25.35
CA ALA A 536 23.07 9.41 -24.66
C ALA A 536 22.66 9.69 -23.19
N ASP A 537 21.50 9.18 -22.77
CA ASP A 537 20.99 9.37 -21.41
C ASP A 537 21.54 8.31 -20.45
N ILE A 538 22.76 8.56 -19.96
CA ILE A 538 23.46 7.69 -19.01
C ILE A 538 22.74 7.52 -17.67
N HIS A 539 21.93 8.50 -17.25
CA HIS A 539 21.18 8.40 -15.99
C HIS A 539 20.00 7.46 -16.14
N ARG A 540 19.26 7.53 -17.26
CA ARG A 540 18.19 6.60 -17.57
C ARG A 540 18.74 5.18 -17.77
N ALA A 541 19.83 5.03 -18.53
CA ALA A 541 20.54 3.76 -18.71
C ALA A 541 20.95 3.10 -17.38
N GLY A 542 21.66 3.84 -16.52
CA GLY A 542 22.11 3.30 -15.24
C GLY A 542 20.97 2.94 -14.29
N ASN A 543 19.88 3.73 -14.25
CA ASN A 543 18.68 3.35 -13.48
C ASN A 543 18.07 2.04 -13.97
N ALA A 544 17.94 1.85 -15.30
CA ALA A 544 17.37 0.64 -15.88
C ALA A 544 18.23 -0.60 -15.58
N ILE A 545 19.55 -0.50 -15.77
CA ILE A 545 20.52 -1.58 -15.47
C ILE A 545 20.48 -1.94 -13.98
N LEU A 546 20.54 -0.97 -13.08
CA LEU A 546 20.48 -1.22 -11.63
C LEU A 546 19.14 -1.82 -11.19
N ARG A 547 18.01 -1.39 -11.78
CA ARG A 547 16.69 -1.99 -11.52
C ARG A 547 16.67 -3.46 -11.96
N ALA A 548 17.14 -3.77 -13.17
CA ALA A 548 17.20 -5.13 -13.68
C ALA A 548 18.11 -6.07 -12.85
N LEU A 549 19.21 -5.56 -12.32
CA LEU A 549 20.10 -6.28 -11.38
C LEU A 549 19.41 -6.50 -10.02
N ALA A 550 18.82 -5.46 -9.42
CA ALA A 550 18.17 -5.55 -8.13
C ALA A 550 16.95 -6.50 -8.15
N GLU A 551 16.18 -6.47 -9.24
CA GLU A 551 15.05 -7.38 -9.50
C GLU A 551 15.47 -8.81 -9.87
N GLY A 552 16.74 -9.05 -10.22
CA GLY A 552 17.21 -10.37 -10.67
C GLY A 552 16.76 -10.75 -12.08
N ARG A 553 16.35 -9.78 -12.91
CA ARG A 553 16.15 -9.97 -14.36
C ARG A 553 17.47 -10.35 -15.02
N VAL A 554 18.56 -9.68 -14.63
CA VAL A 554 19.92 -10.19 -14.79
C VAL A 554 20.24 -10.99 -13.53
N GLY A 555 20.35 -12.32 -13.65
CA GLY A 555 20.64 -13.20 -12.53
C GLY A 555 22.07 -13.01 -12.01
N TRP A 556 22.24 -12.91 -10.70
CA TRP A 556 23.56 -12.85 -10.06
C TRP A 556 23.49 -13.34 -8.60
N ALA A 557 24.56 -13.93 -8.09
CA ALA A 557 24.70 -14.29 -6.67
C ALA A 557 26.17 -14.53 -6.28
N PHE A 558 26.49 -14.33 -5.01
CA PHE A 558 27.78 -14.69 -4.42
C PHE A 558 27.81 -16.15 -3.92
N TRP A 559 29.00 -16.75 -3.95
CA TRP A 559 29.38 -17.92 -3.16
C TRP A 559 29.78 -17.50 -1.73
N PRO A 560 29.64 -18.36 -0.71
CA PRO A 560 30.06 -18.05 0.66
C PRO A 560 31.59 -17.92 0.80
N PRO A 561 32.09 -17.16 1.79
CA PRO A 561 33.52 -17.08 2.08
C PRO A 561 34.15 -18.46 2.30
N GLY A 562 35.38 -18.66 1.82
CA GLY A 562 36.09 -19.94 1.90
C GLY A 562 35.68 -21.01 0.87
N THR A 563 34.91 -20.65 -0.16
CA THR A 563 34.61 -21.54 -1.30
C THR A 563 35.86 -21.75 -2.17
N ASP A 564 36.15 -22.99 -2.58
CA ASP A 564 37.25 -23.29 -3.52
C ASP A 564 36.89 -22.77 -4.93
N THR A 565 37.75 -21.93 -5.51
CA THR A 565 37.58 -21.36 -6.85
C THR A 565 37.47 -22.42 -7.94
N LYS A 566 38.01 -23.63 -7.73
CA LYS A 566 37.83 -24.76 -8.66
C LYS A 566 36.37 -25.14 -8.84
N MET A 567 35.55 -25.10 -7.79
CA MET A 567 34.12 -25.42 -7.89
C MET A 567 33.37 -24.38 -8.74
N ILE A 568 33.79 -23.11 -8.69
CA ILE A 568 33.23 -22.00 -9.46
C ILE A 568 33.60 -22.16 -10.94
N SER A 569 34.89 -22.41 -11.23
CA SER A 569 35.39 -22.58 -12.60
C SER A 569 34.84 -23.81 -13.35
N ALA A 570 34.29 -24.78 -12.62
CA ALA A 570 33.72 -26.00 -13.19
C ALA A 570 32.22 -25.89 -13.51
N SER A 571 31.50 -24.95 -12.89
CA SER A 571 30.05 -24.76 -13.03
C SER A 571 29.65 -23.55 -13.87
N GLU A 572 30.56 -22.60 -14.11
CA GLU A 572 30.25 -21.29 -14.73
C GLU A 572 31.08 -21.02 -15.99
N GLU A 573 30.56 -20.18 -16.91
CA GLU A 573 31.33 -19.73 -18.08
C GLU A 573 32.56 -18.91 -17.63
N PRO A 574 33.76 -19.12 -18.22
CA PRO A 574 34.94 -18.34 -17.88
C PRO A 574 34.68 -16.82 -17.92
N GLY A 575 35.01 -16.14 -16.82
CA GLY A 575 34.81 -14.71 -16.69
C GLY A 575 33.36 -14.24 -16.50
N ALA A 576 32.45 -15.11 -16.04
CA ALA A 576 31.09 -14.73 -15.63
C ALA A 576 31.06 -13.92 -14.31
N GLY A 577 32.01 -14.14 -13.41
CA GLY A 577 32.03 -13.47 -12.10
C GLY A 577 30.80 -13.85 -11.27
N LEU A 578 29.98 -12.88 -10.90
CA LEU A 578 28.70 -13.12 -10.19
C LEU A 578 27.53 -13.47 -11.12
N TRP A 579 27.69 -13.35 -12.44
CA TRP A 579 26.58 -13.46 -13.38
C TRP A 579 26.13 -14.91 -13.57
N ILE A 580 24.82 -15.12 -13.52
CA ILE A 580 24.18 -16.41 -13.74
C ILE A 580 23.46 -16.36 -15.09
N PRO A 581 24.01 -16.99 -16.15
CA PRO A 581 23.33 -17.08 -17.44
C PRO A 581 22.01 -17.84 -17.29
N ARG A 582 20.92 -17.24 -17.77
CA ARG A 582 19.59 -17.88 -17.87
C ARG A 582 19.22 -18.01 -19.34
N ALA A 583 18.65 -19.16 -19.71
CA ALA A 583 18.46 -19.55 -21.11
C ALA A 583 17.45 -18.70 -21.92
N SER A 584 16.65 -17.84 -21.28
CA SER A 584 15.42 -17.29 -21.89
C SER A 584 15.10 -15.81 -21.55
N VAL A 585 16.09 -14.97 -21.21
CA VAL A 585 15.84 -13.55 -20.83
C VAL A 585 16.68 -12.56 -21.64
N VAL A 586 16.56 -12.63 -22.97
CA VAL A 586 16.96 -11.52 -23.88
C VAL A 586 15.96 -11.41 -25.04
N ASP A 587 14.71 -11.10 -24.72
CA ASP A 587 13.79 -10.51 -25.69
C ASP A 587 13.59 -9.03 -25.37
N ASP A 588 13.98 -8.20 -26.34
CA ASP A 588 13.62 -6.78 -26.40
C ASP A 588 12.14 -6.68 -26.79
N ASP A 589 11.30 -5.98 -26.01
CA ASP A 589 10.86 -4.64 -26.41
C ASP A 589 9.94 -3.93 -25.41
N MET A 590 9.88 -2.59 -25.55
CA MET A 590 9.07 -1.63 -24.78
C MET A 590 9.17 -1.67 -23.25
N GLU A 591 10.26 -1.06 -22.75
CA GLU A 591 10.13 -0.23 -21.55
C GLU A 591 9.31 1.02 -21.90
N GLU A 592 8.02 1.03 -21.54
CA GLU A 592 7.47 2.29 -21.06
C GLU A 592 8.31 2.77 -19.88
N VAL A 593 8.64 4.06 -19.88
CA VAL A 593 9.05 4.68 -18.63
C VAL A 593 7.78 4.76 -17.81
N ALA A 594 7.57 3.77 -16.94
CA ALA A 594 6.76 3.99 -15.77
C ALA A 594 7.31 5.26 -15.10
N SER A 595 6.53 6.34 -15.21
CA SER A 595 6.42 7.32 -14.15
C SER A 595 6.38 6.54 -12.84
N ASP A 596 7.05 6.99 -11.78
CA ASP A 596 6.88 6.38 -10.44
C ASP A 596 5.45 6.66 -9.86
N ASP A 597 4.45 6.88 -10.73
CA ASP A 597 3.04 7.20 -10.48
C ASP A 597 2.07 6.08 -11.00
N ASP A 598 2.53 5.12 -11.81
CA ASP A 598 1.68 4.08 -12.45
C ASP A 598 1.91 2.66 -11.85
N ASP A 599 1.69 2.55 -10.53
CA ASP A 599 1.81 1.32 -9.71
C ASP A 599 0.46 1.11 -8.95
N GLU A 600 -0.67 1.53 -9.56
CA GLU A 600 -2.05 1.43 -9.04
C GLU A 600 -2.93 0.48 -9.89
N GLU A 601 -2.57 -0.81 -9.96
CA GLU A 601 -3.52 -1.86 -10.36
C GLU A 601 -3.73 -2.92 -9.27
N GLU A 602 -5.01 -3.10 -8.96
CA GLU A 602 -5.71 -4.31 -8.52
C GLU A 602 -5.04 -5.23 -7.49
N ALA A 603 -5.23 -4.88 -6.21
CA ALA A 603 -5.55 -5.92 -5.23
C ALA A 603 -7.03 -6.28 -5.38
N LYS A 604 -7.32 -7.39 -6.07
CA LYS A 604 -8.66 -8.00 -6.08
C LYS A 604 -9.04 -8.41 -4.65
N GLU A 605 -10.18 -7.93 -4.17
CA GLU A 605 -10.82 -8.46 -2.96
C GLU A 605 -11.61 -9.72 -3.35
N ASP A 606 -10.90 -10.84 -3.56
CA ASP A 606 -11.56 -12.14 -3.58
C ASP A 606 -11.70 -12.67 -2.14
N SER A 607 -12.95 -12.95 -1.82
CA SER A 607 -13.48 -13.42 -0.56
C SER A 607 -13.23 -14.91 -0.32
N ASP A 608 -13.00 -15.27 0.94
CA ASP A 608 -13.09 -16.63 1.46
C ASP A 608 -14.51 -17.27 1.26
N PRO A 609 -14.72 -18.46 0.63
CA PRO A 609 -16.03 -19.08 0.42
C PRO A 609 -16.90 -19.45 1.64
N PRO A 610 -18.19 -19.77 1.41
CA PRO A 610 -19.16 -20.16 2.43
C PRO A 610 -19.31 -21.69 2.57
N ASP A 611 -19.97 -22.12 3.65
CA ASP A 611 -20.93 -23.23 3.67
C ASP A 611 -21.62 -23.24 5.06
N SER A 612 -22.86 -23.68 5.24
CA SER A 612 -23.80 -24.34 4.31
C SER A 612 -25.25 -24.14 4.77
N GLN A 613 -26.18 -24.11 3.82
CA GLN A 613 -27.63 -24.40 3.98
C GLN A 613 -28.43 -23.44 4.90
N GLU A 614 -29.72 -23.15 4.69
CA GLU A 614 -30.78 -23.74 3.85
C GLU A 614 -31.54 -22.57 3.15
N GLU A 615 -32.15 -22.78 1.97
CA GLU A 615 -33.62 -22.86 1.78
C GLU A 615 -34.43 -21.70 2.44
N MET A 616 -35.44 -21.08 1.80
CA MET A 616 -36.31 -21.53 0.73
C MET A 616 -37.06 -20.30 0.14
N GLU A 617 -37.58 -20.43 -1.08
CA GLU A 617 -38.92 -19.97 -1.53
C GLU A 617 -39.37 -18.49 -1.28
N GLU A 618 -39.76 -17.73 -2.31
CA GLU A 618 -41.12 -17.71 -2.90
C GLU A 618 -42.18 -17.16 -1.89
N GLU A 619 -43.18 -16.38 -2.26
CA GLU A 619 -43.66 -15.90 -3.56
C GLU A 619 -44.63 -14.71 -3.34
N GLU A 620 -44.93 -13.95 -4.39
CA GLU A 620 -46.27 -13.42 -4.73
C GLU A 620 -47.17 -12.67 -3.68
N SER A 621 -48.31 -12.06 -4.05
CA SER A 621 -48.88 -11.66 -5.35
C SER A 621 -49.76 -10.39 -5.16
N SER A 622 -50.06 -9.73 -6.28
CA SER A 622 -51.40 -9.24 -6.72
C SER A 622 -52.18 -8.25 -5.81
N ASP A 623 -53.10 -7.41 -6.28
CA ASP A 623 -54.03 -7.47 -7.42
C ASP A 623 -53.91 -6.17 -8.25
N ASP A 624 -53.85 -6.22 -9.58
CA ASP A 624 -54.99 -6.39 -10.50
C ASP A 624 -56.11 -5.36 -10.31
N ASP A 625 -56.28 -4.48 -11.30
CA ASP A 625 -57.55 -4.43 -12.05
C ASP A 625 -57.38 -3.73 -13.42
N GLN A 626 -58.20 -4.15 -14.38
CA GLN A 626 -58.10 -3.79 -15.80
C GLN A 626 -59.24 -2.83 -16.24
N ASP A 627 -58.97 -1.99 -17.23
CA ASP A 627 -59.86 -1.69 -18.38
C ASP A 627 -59.08 -0.77 -19.35
N GLU A 628 -58.90 -1.12 -20.63
CA GLU A 628 -59.84 -0.91 -21.76
C GLU A 628 -60.10 0.59 -22.05
N GLY A 629 -59.93 1.11 -23.27
CA GLY A 629 -59.45 0.48 -24.50
C GLY A 629 -59.63 1.39 -25.74
N THR A 630 -59.19 0.90 -26.92
CA THR A 630 -59.56 1.38 -28.28
C THR A 630 -59.04 2.77 -28.76
N SER A 631 -58.82 3.05 -30.07
CA SER A 631 -58.48 2.23 -31.26
C SER A 631 -58.12 3.14 -32.47
N SER A 632 -57.64 2.53 -33.59
CA SER A 632 -57.54 3.11 -34.97
C SER A 632 -56.47 4.21 -35.20
N ASP A 633 -55.90 4.52 -36.39
CA ASP A 633 -55.86 3.93 -37.75
C ASP A 633 -54.79 4.70 -38.60
N MET A 634 -54.24 4.30 -39.77
CA MET A 634 -54.01 3.00 -40.45
C MET A 634 -52.96 3.21 -41.60
N ARG A 635 -52.27 2.13 -42.04
CA ARG A 635 -51.56 1.95 -43.35
C ARG A 635 -50.25 2.75 -43.61
N GLY A 636 -49.17 2.15 -44.19
CA GLY A 636 -48.90 0.73 -44.46
C GLY A 636 -47.80 0.40 -45.51
N VAL A 637 -47.52 -0.90 -45.66
CA VAL A 637 -46.98 -1.66 -46.84
C VAL A 637 -45.57 -1.29 -47.39
N ARG A 638 -44.54 -2.17 -47.41
CA ARG A 638 -44.39 -3.38 -48.27
C ARG A 638 -43.15 -4.26 -47.92
N LYS A 639 -43.34 -5.60 -48.01
CA LYS A 639 -42.46 -6.71 -48.50
C LYS A 639 -40.95 -6.70 -48.15
N GLY A 640 -40.26 -7.80 -47.81
CA GLY A 640 -40.50 -9.27 -47.71
C GLY A 640 -39.10 -9.89 -47.41
N VAL A 641 -38.89 -11.13 -46.93
CA VAL A 641 -39.20 -12.47 -47.49
C VAL A 641 -38.81 -13.52 -46.43
N SER A 642 -39.54 -14.64 -46.34
CA SER A 642 -39.34 -15.79 -45.42
C SER A 642 -38.41 -16.87 -46.03
N PRO A 643 -38.32 -18.15 -45.56
CA PRO A 643 -38.64 -18.77 -44.26
C PRO A 643 -37.55 -19.78 -43.76
N LYS A 644 -37.74 -20.45 -42.61
CA LYS A 644 -38.01 -21.92 -42.53
C LYS A 644 -38.10 -22.49 -41.09
N HIS A 645 -39.08 -23.38 -40.92
CA HIS A 645 -39.37 -24.16 -39.70
C HIS A 645 -38.53 -25.45 -39.58
N LYS A 646 -38.43 -25.98 -38.35
CA LYS A 646 -38.87 -27.33 -37.87
C LYS A 646 -38.48 -27.43 -36.37
N SER A 647 -39.28 -27.74 -35.35
CA SER A 647 -40.51 -28.54 -35.11
C SER A 647 -40.32 -30.06 -34.89
N ILE A 648 -40.38 -30.48 -33.61
CA ILE A 648 -41.02 -31.72 -33.09
C ILE A 648 -40.24 -33.04 -33.39
N PRO A 649 -40.27 -34.14 -32.56
CA PRO A 649 -41.26 -34.49 -31.51
C PRO A 649 -40.75 -34.87 -30.09
N VAL A 650 -41.75 -35.07 -29.22
CA VAL A 650 -41.73 -35.79 -27.94
C VAL A 650 -42.26 -37.23 -28.14
N ASP A 651 -41.69 -38.22 -27.45
CA ASP A 651 -42.25 -39.55 -27.15
C ASP A 651 -41.33 -40.24 -26.10
N LYS A 652 -41.74 -41.16 -25.21
CA LYS A 652 -43.04 -41.46 -24.55
C LYS A 652 -42.84 -42.65 -23.57
N LEU A 653 -43.53 -42.68 -22.42
CA LEU A 653 -43.90 -43.88 -21.60
C LEU A 653 -42.72 -44.68 -20.96
N ASP A 654 -42.85 -45.42 -19.85
CA ASP A 654 -43.88 -45.54 -18.79
C ASP A 654 -43.27 -46.27 -17.56
N ASP A 655 -44.02 -46.28 -16.44
CA ASP A 655 -43.98 -47.22 -15.29
C ASP A 655 -42.69 -47.36 -14.43
N GLY A 656 -42.74 -47.36 -13.08
CA GLY A 656 -43.86 -47.15 -12.16
C GLY A 656 -43.55 -47.64 -10.73
N THR A 657 -44.34 -47.22 -9.73
CA THR A 657 -44.39 -47.73 -8.31
C THR A 657 -43.10 -47.56 -7.47
N LEU A 658 -43.06 -46.97 -6.26
CA LEU A 658 -43.98 -46.63 -5.14
C LEU A 658 -43.48 -45.30 -4.48
N LEU A 659 -44.11 -44.59 -3.53
CA LEU A 659 -45.32 -44.78 -2.68
C LEU A 659 -45.94 -43.40 -2.25
N THR A 660 -46.69 -43.39 -1.15
CA THR A 660 -47.36 -42.28 -0.40
C THR A 660 -46.50 -41.05 -0.08
N SER A 661 -46.92 -39.77 -0.16
CA SER A 661 -48.21 -39.05 -0.01
C SER A 661 -48.65 -38.71 1.43
N LEU A 662 -48.55 -37.43 1.83
CA LEU A 662 -49.66 -36.64 2.42
C LEU A 662 -49.28 -35.15 2.60
N ARG A 663 -50.05 -34.26 1.96
CA ARG A 663 -50.01 -32.80 2.16
C ARG A 663 -51.01 -32.39 3.24
N ILE A 664 -50.74 -31.30 3.97
CA ILE A 664 -51.75 -30.49 4.68
C ILE A 664 -51.58 -29.02 4.28
N ARG A 665 -52.69 -28.30 4.11
CA ARG A 665 -52.75 -26.88 3.70
C ARG A 665 -52.67 -25.94 4.92
N PRO A 666 -52.25 -24.68 4.77
CA PRO A 666 -52.45 -23.66 5.78
C PRO A 666 -53.91 -23.15 5.80
N LEU A 667 -54.33 -22.65 6.96
CA LEU A 667 -55.53 -21.84 7.15
C LEU A 667 -55.21 -20.81 8.24
N THR A 668 -55.38 -19.53 7.92
CA THR A 668 -55.42 -18.41 8.87
C THR A 668 -56.66 -18.50 9.75
N ASP A 669 -56.60 -18.04 11.01
CA ASP A 669 -57.65 -17.17 11.55
C ASP A 669 -57.42 -16.55 12.94
N PHE A 670 -58.02 -15.35 13.13
CA PHE A 670 -58.46 -14.69 14.38
C PHE A 670 -57.55 -14.60 15.64
N PHE A 671 -57.06 -13.40 15.98
CA PHE A 671 -57.86 -12.41 16.74
C PHE A 671 -57.18 -11.02 16.88
N ASN A 672 -58.00 -9.95 16.93
CA ASN A 672 -57.59 -8.58 17.23
C ASN A 672 -57.16 -8.37 18.69
N LEU A 673 -56.33 -7.35 18.95
CA LEU A 673 -56.59 -6.36 20.02
C LEU A 673 -55.73 -5.09 19.87
N THR A 674 -56.39 -3.97 19.59
CA THR A 674 -55.84 -2.61 19.61
C THR A 674 -55.69 -2.09 21.05
N PHE A 675 -54.65 -1.29 21.32
CA PHE A 675 -54.61 -0.40 22.49
C PHE A 675 -54.25 1.03 22.08
N GLY A 676 -55.02 1.98 22.60
CA GLY A 676 -54.74 3.42 22.51
C GLY A 676 -54.03 3.94 23.76
N GLU A 677 -53.40 5.10 23.61
CA GLU A 677 -53.01 6.00 24.71
C GLU A 677 -54.27 6.62 25.38
N PRO A 678 -54.22 7.25 26.58
CA PRO A 678 -53.02 7.83 27.23
C PRO A 678 -52.91 7.71 28.79
N SER A 679 -51.86 8.36 29.31
CA SER A 679 -51.77 9.03 30.63
C SER A 679 -51.51 8.23 31.93
N SER A 680 -50.24 8.28 32.35
CA SER A 680 -49.77 8.76 33.68
C SER A 680 -49.92 7.95 34.98
N VAL A 681 -48.83 8.02 35.77
CA VAL A 681 -48.68 7.84 37.23
C VAL A 681 -48.47 6.41 37.80
N HIS A 682 -47.29 6.30 38.45
CA HIS A 682 -46.82 5.34 39.47
C HIS A 682 -46.76 3.83 39.17
N GLY A 683 -45.67 3.22 39.69
CA GLY A 683 -45.29 1.85 39.37
C GLY A 683 -46.02 0.79 40.18
N LEU A 684 -45.89 -0.45 39.73
CA LEU A 684 -46.33 -1.64 40.47
C LEU A 684 -45.33 -2.80 40.27
N GLU A 685 -45.18 -3.61 41.31
CA GLU A 685 -44.47 -4.90 41.25
C GLU A 685 -45.19 -5.88 40.32
N ILE A 686 -44.43 -6.77 39.67
CA ILE A 686 -45.00 -7.93 38.96
C ILE A 686 -44.85 -9.16 39.86
N ARG A 687 -45.97 -9.66 40.39
CA ARG A 687 -46.09 -11.04 40.90
C ARG A 687 -46.63 -11.95 39.79
N PRO A 688 -46.09 -13.16 39.57
CA PRO A 688 -46.66 -14.10 38.62
C PRO A 688 -47.91 -14.77 39.20
N VAL A 689 -49.01 -14.74 38.43
CA VAL A 689 -50.22 -15.52 38.70
C VAL A 689 -50.11 -16.85 37.97
N VAL A 690 -50.20 -17.97 38.71
CA VAL A 690 -50.30 -19.32 38.13
C VAL A 690 -51.66 -19.90 38.52
N ASN A 691 -52.53 -20.08 37.54
CA ASN A 691 -53.78 -20.83 37.72
C ASN A 691 -53.52 -22.31 37.42
N CYS A 692 -53.45 -23.14 38.47
CA CYS A 692 -53.41 -24.60 38.34
C CYS A 692 -54.71 -25.21 38.85
N CYS A 693 -55.46 -25.86 37.95
CA CYS A 693 -56.53 -26.77 38.35
C CYS A 693 -55.96 -28.15 38.70
N ARG A 694 -56.21 -28.59 39.93
CA ARG A 694 -56.10 -29.99 40.43
C ARG A 694 -54.87 -30.81 40.02
N LEU A 695 -53.82 -30.72 40.84
CA LEU A 695 -52.90 -31.83 41.13
C LEU A 695 -52.90 -32.06 42.64
N SER A 696 -52.90 -33.32 43.08
CA SER A 696 -53.23 -33.69 44.48
C SER A 696 -52.09 -34.36 45.23
N ASP A 697 -50.90 -34.47 44.63
CA ASP A 697 -49.73 -35.12 45.23
C ASP A 697 -48.57 -34.12 45.39
N PRO A 698 -48.05 -33.89 46.62
CA PRO A 698 -46.88 -33.03 46.85
C PRO A 698 -45.63 -33.43 46.06
N ALA A 699 -45.43 -34.73 45.76
CA ALA A 699 -44.24 -35.23 45.07
C ALA A 699 -44.25 -34.89 43.56
N GLU A 700 -45.42 -34.86 42.92
CA GLU A 700 -45.55 -34.44 41.52
C GLU A 700 -45.27 -32.95 41.36
N ILE A 701 -45.74 -32.12 42.29
CA ILE A 701 -45.53 -30.67 42.28
C ILE A 701 -44.03 -30.32 42.35
N GLU A 702 -43.24 -31.04 43.16
CA GLU A 702 -41.80 -30.80 43.25
C GLU A 702 -41.06 -31.20 41.97
N ASN A 703 -41.45 -32.30 41.32
CA ASN A 703 -40.87 -32.74 40.04
C ASN A 703 -41.26 -31.80 38.88
N ILE A 704 -42.50 -31.34 38.81
CA ILE A 704 -42.93 -30.32 37.83
C ILE A 704 -42.17 -29.02 38.06
N CYS A 705 -41.96 -28.58 39.31
CA CYS A 705 -41.14 -27.41 39.61
C CYS A 705 -39.67 -27.58 39.20
N LYS A 706 -39.09 -28.78 39.30
CA LYS A 706 -37.73 -29.08 38.80
C LYS A 706 -37.68 -29.04 37.28
N ILE A 707 -38.66 -29.62 36.59
CA ILE A 707 -38.76 -29.62 35.11
C ILE A 707 -38.94 -28.19 34.58
N VAL A 708 -39.84 -27.40 35.16
CA VAL A 708 -40.04 -25.98 34.76
C VAL A 708 -38.79 -25.14 35.03
N ARG A 709 -38.03 -25.40 36.12
CA ARG A 709 -36.73 -24.74 36.37
C ARG A 709 -35.64 -25.20 35.40
N MET A 710 -35.68 -26.43 34.90
CA MET A 710 -34.79 -26.93 33.83
C MET A 710 -35.10 -26.29 32.48
N PHE A 711 -36.38 -26.21 32.10
CA PHE A 711 -36.81 -25.58 30.84
C PHE A 711 -36.61 -24.06 30.86
N ALA A 712 -36.90 -23.37 31.97
CA ALA A 712 -36.62 -21.94 32.10
C ALA A 712 -35.12 -21.61 31.96
N ARG A 713 -34.24 -22.46 32.51
CA ARG A 713 -32.77 -22.32 32.31
C ARG A 713 -32.33 -22.62 30.88
N SER A 714 -33.00 -23.50 30.18
CA SER A 714 -32.68 -23.84 28.78
C SER A 714 -33.18 -22.76 27.79
N ALA A 715 -34.36 -22.19 28.04
CA ALA A 715 -34.93 -21.11 27.22
C ALA A 715 -34.13 -19.80 27.34
N SER A 716 -33.61 -19.46 28.53
CA SER A 716 -32.76 -18.27 28.70
C SER A 716 -31.37 -18.41 28.06
N ILE A 717 -30.88 -19.63 27.81
CA ILE A 717 -29.60 -19.84 27.11
C ILE A 717 -29.79 -19.70 25.59
N LEU A 718 -30.93 -20.13 25.05
CA LEU A 718 -31.21 -20.03 23.61
C LEU A 718 -31.49 -18.57 23.16
N LEU A 719 -32.09 -17.74 24.03
CA LEU A 719 -32.37 -16.33 23.72
C LEU A 719 -31.15 -15.39 23.87
N LEU A 720 -30.03 -15.88 24.40
CA LEU A 720 -28.77 -15.11 24.54
C LEU A 720 -27.73 -15.44 23.45
N LEU A 721 -28.02 -16.39 22.55
CA LEU A 721 -27.13 -16.81 21.46
C LEU A 721 -27.39 -16.15 20.11
N VAL A 722 -28.30 -15.17 20.05
CA VAL A 722 -28.48 -14.27 18.89
C VAL A 722 -28.34 -12.81 19.34
N ILE A 723 -27.17 -12.48 19.88
CA ILE A 723 -26.67 -11.10 19.78
C ILE A 723 -25.96 -11.05 18.43
N PRO A 724 -26.56 -10.48 17.36
CA PRO A 724 -25.83 -10.27 16.12
C PRO A 724 -24.58 -9.43 16.44
N PRO A 725 -23.42 -9.71 15.81
CA PRO A 725 -22.23 -8.91 16.05
C PRO A 725 -22.58 -7.45 15.86
N ILE A 726 -22.34 -6.63 16.88
CA ILE A 726 -22.68 -5.20 16.87
C ILE A 726 -21.72 -4.51 15.89
N TYR A 727 -22.03 -4.62 14.60
CA TYR A 727 -21.34 -3.92 13.55
C TYR A 727 -21.50 -2.42 13.82
N ALA A 728 -20.36 -1.75 14.02
CA ALA A 728 -20.34 -0.31 14.16
C ALA A 728 -20.81 0.32 12.83
N GLN A 729 -22.06 0.79 12.81
CA GLN A 729 -22.65 1.46 11.66
C GLN A 729 -21.72 2.56 11.15
N THR A 730 -21.59 2.68 9.84
CA THR A 730 -20.74 3.65 9.14
C THR A 730 -21.61 4.54 8.25
N VAL A 731 -21.18 5.79 8.01
CA VAL A 731 -21.78 6.66 6.99
C VAL A 731 -20.84 6.75 5.79
N TYR A 732 -21.31 6.29 4.64
CA TYR A 732 -20.64 6.48 3.36
C TYR A 732 -21.20 7.70 2.64
N LEU A 733 -20.34 8.47 1.96
CA LEU A 733 -20.75 9.65 1.19
C LEU A 733 -20.41 9.45 -0.30
N ALA A 734 -21.42 9.51 -1.17
CA ALA A 734 -21.28 9.46 -2.62
C ALA A 734 -21.70 10.80 -3.23
N GLY A 735 -20.78 11.48 -3.90
CA GLY A 735 -21.08 12.78 -4.47
C GLY A 735 -20.00 13.38 -5.34
N ASP A 736 -20.23 14.65 -5.72
CA ASP A 736 -19.37 15.41 -6.62
C ASP A 736 -18.31 16.28 -5.90
N SER A 737 -17.74 17.26 -6.61
CA SER A 737 -16.69 18.14 -6.10
C SER A 737 -17.11 19.05 -4.93
N THR A 738 -18.39 19.28 -4.65
CA THR A 738 -18.79 20.01 -3.42
C THR A 738 -18.77 19.15 -2.17
N MET A 739 -18.75 17.82 -2.32
CA MET A 739 -18.64 16.84 -1.23
C MET A 739 -17.21 16.26 -1.10
N ALA A 740 -16.48 16.15 -2.22
CA ALA A 740 -15.15 15.56 -2.31
C ALA A 740 -14.01 16.43 -1.71
N ARG A 741 -12.97 15.77 -1.18
CA ARG A 741 -11.74 16.45 -0.73
C ARG A 741 -11.06 17.19 -1.90
N GLY A 742 -10.66 18.44 -1.69
CA GLY A 742 -9.96 19.23 -2.71
C GLY A 742 -10.74 19.46 -4.01
N GLY A 743 -12.07 19.44 -3.98
CA GLY A 743 -12.92 19.31 -5.19
C GLY A 743 -12.74 20.40 -6.25
N GLY A 744 -12.47 21.64 -5.86
CA GLY A 744 -12.11 22.75 -6.76
C GLY A 744 -10.60 22.97 -6.93
N GLY A 745 -9.78 22.04 -6.41
CA GLY A 745 -8.34 22.15 -6.36
C GLY A 745 -7.81 22.93 -5.15
N SER A 746 -6.59 23.44 -5.28
CA SER A 746 -5.79 23.99 -4.18
C SER A 746 -6.47 25.16 -3.46
N GLY A 747 -6.79 24.97 -2.17
CA GLY A 747 -7.43 25.98 -1.32
C GLY A 747 -8.94 25.80 -1.13
N THR A 748 -9.51 24.76 -1.75
CA THR A 748 -10.92 24.36 -1.58
C THR A 748 -10.99 22.98 -0.93
N ASP A 749 -12.11 22.67 -0.27
CA ASP A 749 -12.44 21.33 0.22
C ASP A 749 -13.97 21.12 0.17
N GLY A 750 -14.42 19.88 0.04
CA GLY A 750 -15.83 19.52 0.06
C GLY A 750 -16.35 19.26 1.46
N TRP A 751 -17.65 19.49 1.67
CA TRP A 751 -18.28 19.45 3.01
C TRP A 751 -18.23 18.07 3.67
N GLY A 752 -18.23 16.99 2.88
CA GLY A 752 -18.16 15.63 3.39
C GLY A 752 -16.86 15.32 4.15
N GLN A 753 -15.82 16.15 4.05
CA GLN A 753 -14.61 16.04 4.87
C GLN A 753 -14.84 16.45 6.34
N TYR A 754 -15.87 17.25 6.61
CA TYR A 754 -16.15 17.83 7.93
C TYR A 754 -17.31 17.15 8.66
N LEU A 755 -18.14 16.35 7.96
CA LEU A 755 -19.30 15.70 8.56
C LEU A 755 -18.95 14.79 9.75
N GLY A 756 -17.82 14.07 9.67
CA GLY A 756 -17.41 13.10 10.69
C GLY A 756 -17.22 13.67 12.09
N GLN A 757 -16.87 14.96 12.22
CA GLN A 757 -16.71 15.59 13.54
C GLN A 757 -18.05 15.86 14.25
N TYR A 758 -19.19 15.72 13.54
CA TYR A 758 -20.54 15.96 14.05
C TYR A 758 -21.33 14.68 14.34
N LEU A 759 -20.76 13.51 14.07
CA LEU A 759 -21.39 12.22 14.29
C LEU A 759 -20.66 11.39 15.36
N THR A 760 -21.35 10.40 15.93
CA THR A 760 -20.80 9.39 16.86
C THR A 760 -20.29 8.14 16.14
N ILE A 761 -20.54 8.04 14.84
CA ILE A 761 -20.16 6.92 13.97
C ILE A 761 -19.19 7.37 12.88
N PRO A 762 -18.30 6.47 12.38
CA PRO A 762 -17.32 6.82 11.35
C PRO A 762 -17.98 7.29 10.05
N VAL A 763 -17.30 8.19 9.35
CA VAL A 763 -17.70 8.70 8.03
C VAL A 763 -16.60 8.39 7.02
N VAL A 764 -16.97 7.73 5.93
CA VAL A 764 -16.11 7.42 4.79
C VAL A 764 -16.60 8.23 3.59
N ASN A 765 -15.75 9.13 3.10
CA ASN A 765 -16.10 10.02 2.00
C ASN A 765 -15.59 9.46 0.66
N ASN A 766 -16.50 8.89 -0.12
CA ASN A 766 -16.29 8.32 -1.46
C ASN A 766 -16.70 9.30 -2.58
N ALA A 767 -16.93 10.58 -2.29
CA ALA A 767 -17.20 11.58 -3.30
C ALA A 767 -15.97 11.86 -4.16
N VAL A 768 -16.17 12.04 -5.46
CA VAL A 768 -15.08 12.18 -6.44
C VAL A 768 -15.27 13.46 -7.25
N ALA A 769 -14.23 14.29 -7.26
CA ALA A 769 -14.26 15.58 -7.96
C ALA A 769 -14.56 15.41 -9.46
N GLY A 770 -15.44 16.28 -9.96
CA GLY A 770 -15.84 16.32 -11.36
C GLY A 770 -16.74 15.16 -11.83
N ARG A 771 -17.33 14.37 -10.94
CA ARG A 771 -18.33 13.36 -11.32
C ARG A 771 -19.74 13.92 -11.28
N SER A 772 -20.57 13.44 -12.19
CA SER A 772 -22.03 13.52 -12.21
C SER A 772 -22.64 12.19 -11.77
N SER A 773 -23.94 12.14 -11.52
CA SER A 773 -24.67 10.89 -11.22
C SER A 773 -24.45 9.83 -12.30
N ARG A 774 -24.44 10.22 -13.59
CA ARG A 774 -24.10 9.35 -14.72
C ARG A 774 -22.68 8.80 -14.64
N SER A 775 -21.67 9.65 -14.67
CA SER A 775 -20.26 9.22 -14.67
C SER A 775 -19.88 8.43 -13.40
N TYR A 776 -20.48 8.74 -12.25
CA TYR A 776 -20.32 7.93 -11.03
C TYR A 776 -20.95 6.53 -11.14
N THR A 777 -22.03 6.39 -11.92
CA THR A 777 -22.65 5.09 -12.26
C THR A 777 -21.81 4.33 -13.31
N GLU A 778 -21.41 4.98 -14.40
CA GLU A 778 -20.62 4.39 -15.50
C GLU A 778 -19.22 3.96 -15.04
N GLU A 779 -18.59 4.69 -14.09
CA GLU A 779 -17.34 4.29 -13.42
C GLU A 779 -17.56 3.16 -12.37
N GLY A 780 -18.75 2.57 -12.27
CA GLY A 780 -19.07 1.46 -11.37
C GLY A 780 -19.12 1.82 -9.88
N ARG A 781 -18.94 3.10 -9.50
CA ARG A 781 -18.66 3.50 -8.12
C ARG A 781 -19.82 3.29 -7.16
N PHE A 782 -21.06 3.40 -7.62
CA PHE A 782 -22.22 3.02 -6.80
C PHE A 782 -22.22 1.51 -6.49
N ALA A 783 -21.81 0.65 -7.42
CA ALA A 783 -21.66 -0.78 -7.19
C ALA A 783 -20.50 -1.10 -6.25
N THR A 784 -19.33 -0.48 -6.42
CA THR A 784 -18.21 -0.59 -5.46
C THR A 784 -18.66 -0.22 -4.05
N LEU A 785 -19.36 0.90 -3.90
CA LEU A 785 -19.82 1.38 -2.59
C LEU A 785 -20.90 0.46 -1.99
N ALA A 786 -21.81 -0.07 -2.81
CA ALA A 786 -22.84 -1.01 -2.35
C ALA A 786 -22.27 -2.37 -1.95
N ASN A 787 -21.15 -2.78 -2.53
CA ASN A 787 -20.42 -3.98 -2.09
C ASN A 787 -19.59 -3.72 -0.81
N THR A 788 -19.25 -2.46 -0.50
CA THR A 788 -18.56 -2.09 0.75
C THR A 788 -19.52 -1.88 1.92
N ALA A 789 -20.69 -1.27 1.67
CA ALA A 789 -21.68 -0.94 2.69
C ALA A 789 -22.39 -2.19 3.23
N LYS A 790 -22.61 -2.22 4.54
CA LYS A 790 -23.29 -3.33 5.25
C LYS A 790 -24.73 -2.96 5.57
N SER A 791 -25.53 -3.98 5.90
CA SER A 791 -26.89 -3.77 6.41
C SER A 791 -26.86 -2.88 7.66
N GLY A 792 -27.67 -1.83 7.66
CA GLY A 792 -27.71 -0.80 8.70
C GLY A 792 -26.69 0.33 8.58
N ASP A 793 -25.76 0.32 7.62
CA ASP A 793 -24.91 1.48 7.31
C ASP A 793 -25.72 2.58 6.60
N TYR A 794 -25.28 3.83 6.69
CA TYR A 794 -25.91 4.95 6.00
C TYR A 794 -25.16 5.30 4.72
N VAL A 795 -25.87 5.70 3.66
CA VAL A 795 -25.24 6.19 2.42
C VAL A 795 -25.84 7.52 2.00
N VAL A 796 -25.09 8.61 2.14
CA VAL A 796 -25.53 9.95 1.71
C VAL A 796 -25.14 10.17 0.25
N ILE A 797 -26.12 10.47 -0.61
CA ILE A 797 -25.94 10.64 -2.06
C ILE A 797 -26.21 12.11 -2.42
N GLU A 798 -25.24 12.81 -3.02
CA GLU A 798 -25.36 14.22 -3.43
C GLU A 798 -24.70 14.51 -4.79
N PHE A 799 -25.51 14.84 -5.80
CA PHE A 799 -25.04 15.21 -7.14
C PHE A 799 -25.89 16.36 -7.71
N GLY A 800 -25.38 17.01 -8.77
CA GLY A 800 -26.10 18.02 -9.53
C GLY A 800 -25.21 19.07 -10.20
N HIS A 801 -24.02 19.36 -9.64
CA HIS A 801 -23.14 20.42 -10.18
C HIS A 801 -22.48 20.03 -11.51
N ASN A 802 -22.31 18.73 -11.78
CA ASN A 802 -21.69 18.21 -13.00
C ASN A 802 -22.70 17.60 -13.99
N ASP A 803 -23.97 17.48 -13.61
CA ASP A 803 -25.04 16.79 -14.34
C ASP A 803 -25.69 17.64 -15.46
N GLY A 804 -25.13 18.82 -15.72
CA GLY A 804 -25.57 19.72 -16.78
C GLY A 804 -25.35 19.18 -18.20
N THR A 805 -25.96 19.84 -19.18
CA THR A 805 -25.83 19.50 -20.61
C THR A 805 -24.55 20.08 -21.22
N ALA A 806 -23.89 19.32 -22.09
CA ALA A 806 -22.69 19.71 -22.83
C ALA A 806 -22.77 19.23 -24.28
N ASN A 807 -22.23 20.01 -25.23
CA ASN A 807 -22.16 19.62 -26.64
C ASN A 807 -20.75 19.95 -27.19
N PRO A 808 -19.95 18.96 -27.64
CA PRO A 808 -20.20 17.51 -27.59
C PRO A 808 -20.30 16.97 -26.15
N ASP A 809 -20.77 15.73 -25.99
CA ASP A 809 -20.86 15.11 -24.65
C ASP A 809 -19.48 15.03 -23.98
N ASN A 810 -19.44 15.43 -22.72
CA ASN A 810 -18.26 15.42 -21.86
C ASN A 810 -18.20 14.18 -20.94
N GLY A 811 -19.08 13.20 -21.16
CA GLY A 811 -19.22 11.99 -20.35
C GLY A 811 -19.96 12.22 -19.03
N ARG A 812 -20.58 13.39 -18.82
CA ARG A 812 -21.25 13.75 -17.56
C ARG A 812 -22.73 14.07 -17.73
N GLN A 813 -23.15 14.44 -18.93
CA GLN A 813 -24.52 14.87 -19.21
C GLN A 813 -25.54 13.76 -18.91
N VAL A 814 -26.62 14.14 -18.21
CA VAL A 814 -27.84 13.34 -18.04
C VAL A 814 -28.95 13.84 -18.99
N ALA A 815 -29.94 12.99 -19.28
CA ALA A 815 -31.11 13.38 -20.04
C ALA A 815 -31.93 14.46 -19.31
N PHE A 816 -32.60 15.33 -20.08
CA PHE A 816 -33.51 16.33 -19.53
C PHE A 816 -34.84 15.66 -19.12
N GLY A 817 -35.44 16.15 -18.03
CA GLY A 817 -36.67 15.60 -17.47
C GLY A 817 -36.41 14.81 -16.19
N ASP A 818 -37.49 14.33 -15.58
CA ASP A 818 -37.48 13.59 -14.32
C ASP A 818 -37.97 12.15 -14.44
N GLY A 819 -38.51 11.74 -15.61
CA GLY A 819 -39.01 10.39 -15.84
C GLY A 819 -37.92 9.32 -15.73
N TYR A 820 -38.28 8.14 -15.19
CA TYR A 820 -37.35 7.04 -14.94
C TYR A 820 -36.86 6.39 -16.25
N ASP A 821 -37.78 6.07 -17.16
CA ASP A 821 -37.49 5.49 -18.49
C ASP A 821 -37.14 6.54 -19.55
N THR A 822 -37.19 7.83 -19.18
CA THR A 822 -36.80 8.92 -20.09
C THR A 822 -35.31 8.82 -20.41
N THR A 823 -35.01 8.69 -21.70
CA THR A 823 -33.65 8.69 -22.22
C THR A 823 -33.43 9.79 -23.26
N ALA A 824 -32.17 10.12 -23.51
CA ALA A 824 -31.74 10.94 -24.62
C ALA A 824 -30.55 10.26 -25.34
N THR A 825 -30.31 10.59 -26.60
CA THR A 825 -29.09 10.19 -27.31
C THR A 825 -28.14 11.36 -27.40
N VAL A 826 -26.86 11.14 -27.09
CA VAL A 826 -25.79 12.14 -27.18
C VAL A 826 -24.61 11.61 -27.98
N THR A 827 -23.92 12.50 -28.68
CA THR A 827 -22.71 12.16 -29.44
C THR A 827 -21.48 12.38 -28.57
N ALA A 828 -20.77 11.29 -28.28
CA ALA A 828 -19.51 11.29 -27.55
C ALA A 828 -18.38 11.95 -28.35
N ALA A 829 -17.29 12.33 -27.65
CA ALA A 829 -16.12 12.97 -28.26
C ALA A 829 -15.44 12.16 -29.39
N ASN A 830 -15.68 10.85 -29.48
CA ASN A 830 -15.19 9.98 -30.56
C ASN A 830 -16.19 9.80 -31.73
N GLY A 831 -17.33 10.50 -31.71
CA GLY A 831 -18.40 10.41 -32.72
C GLY A 831 -19.44 9.31 -32.47
N THR A 832 -19.30 8.50 -31.43
CA THR A 832 -20.26 7.43 -31.09
C THR A 832 -21.55 8.02 -30.52
N GLN A 833 -22.71 7.49 -30.89
CA GLN A 833 -23.98 7.82 -30.26
C GLN A 833 -24.19 6.96 -29.01
N ILE A 834 -24.48 7.59 -27.86
CA ILE A 834 -24.68 6.93 -26.56
C ILE A 834 -26.06 7.30 -26.03
N VAL A 835 -26.79 6.31 -25.50
CA VAL A 835 -28.06 6.52 -24.81
C VAL A 835 -27.80 6.86 -23.34
N ILE A 836 -28.45 7.90 -22.83
CA ILE A 836 -28.27 8.41 -21.47
C ILE A 836 -29.62 8.56 -20.77
N HIS A 837 -29.67 8.30 -19.46
CA HIS A 837 -30.88 8.40 -18.63
C HIS A 837 -30.98 9.74 -17.90
N THR A 838 -32.12 10.04 -17.26
CA THR A 838 -32.30 11.25 -16.45
C THR A 838 -31.56 11.16 -15.10
N PHE A 839 -31.41 12.31 -14.43
CA PHE A 839 -30.82 12.37 -13.09
C PHE A 839 -31.59 11.50 -12.08
N PRO A 840 -32.94 11.56 -11.98
CA PRO A 840 -33.67 10.64 -11.11
C PRO A 840 -33.44 9.17 -11.41
N SER A 841 -33.23 8.75 -12.66
CA SER A 841 -32.97 7.33 -12.98
C SER A 841 -31.69 6.84 -12.32
N TYR A 842 -30.57 7.57 -12.47
CA TYR A 842 -29.30 7.20 -11.84
C TYR A 842 -29.39 7.17 -10.30
N ILE A 843 -30.02 8.18 -9.69
CA ILE A 843 -30.14 8.25 -8.23
C ILE A 843 -31.10 7.18 -7.69
N GLN A 844 -32.22 6.89 -8.36
CA GLN A 844 -33.14 5.82 -7.95
C GLN A 844 -32.48 4.45 -8.05
N ASN A 845 -31.70 4.20 -9.12
CA ASN A 845 -30.95 2.95 -9.28
C ASN A 845 -29.89 2.78 -8.17
N ALA A 846 -29.16 3.84 -7.85
CA ALA A 846 -28.22 3.82 -6.72
C ALA A 846 -28.93 3.57 -5.38
N VAL A 847 -30.06 4.24 -5.11
CA VAL A 847 -30.85 4.03 -3.88
C VAL A 847 -31.34 2.59 -3.77
N ASN A 848 -31.91 2.03 -4.84
CA ASN A 848 -32.43 0.66 -4.85
C ASN A 848 -31.29 -0.36 -4.62
N LEU A 849 -30.13 -0.13 -5.22
CA LEU A 849 -28.91 -0.91 -5.02
C LEU A 849 -28.43 -0.89 -3.55
N PHE A 850 -28.46 0.27 -2.87
CA PHE A 850 -28.13 0.34 -1.44
C PHE A 850 -29.19 -0.31 -0.56
N LYS A 851 -30.48 -0.13 -0.86
CA LYS A 851 -31.58 -0.80 -0.17
C LYS A 851 -31.47 -2.32 -0.25
N ALA A 852 -31.12 -2.87 -1.42
CA ALA A 852 -30.92 -4.30 -1.63
C ALA A 852 -29.76 -4.89 -0.78
N LYS A 853 -28.84 -4.06 -0.30
CA LYS A 853 -27.75 -4.43 0.63
C LYS A 853 -28.10 -4.21 2.11
N GLY A 854 -29.33 -3.79 2.40
CA GLY A 854 -29.81 -3.42 3.74
C GLY A 854 -29.28 -2.08 4.26
N ALA A 855 -28.56 -1.32 3.43
CA ALA A 855 -28.09 0.01 3.81
C ALA A 855 -29.25 1.03 3.81
N ILE A 856 -29.04 2.15 4.51
CA ILE A 856 -29.98 3.25 4.71
C ILE A 856 -29.54 4.44 3.86
N PRO A 857 -29.92 4.49 2.56
CA PRO A 857 -29.61 5.64 1.71
C PRO A 857 -30.37 6.90 2.16
N ILE A 858 -29.68 8.03 2.05
CA ILE A 858 -30.18 9.38 2.28
C ILE A 858 -29.84 10.20 1.04
N VAL A 859 -30.84 10.76 0.37
CA VAL A 859 -30.60 11.62 -0.79
C VAL A 859 -30.49 13.07 -0.31
N SER A 860 -29.37 13.70 -0.60
CA SER A 860 -29.09 15.11 -0.35
C SER A 860 -29.23 15.89 -1.64
N SER A 861 -29.84 17.08 -1.60
CA SER A 861 -29.76 18.00 -2.73
C SER A 861 -28.38 18.61 -2.87
N GLN A 862 -27.95 18.88 -4.11
CA GLN A 862 -26.73 19.67 -4.35
C GLN A 862 -26.74 20.97 -3.54
N THR A 863 -25.55 21.43 -3.16
CA THR A 863 -25.37 22.72 -2.48
C THR A 863 -25.59 23.91 -3.45
N PRO A 864 -25.85 25.13 -2.93
CA PRO A 864 -25.86 26.35 -3.74
C PRO A 864 -24.45 26.78 -4.13
N SER A 865 -24.30 27.24 -5.38
CA SER A 865 -23.19 28.10 -5.77
C SER A 865 -23.34 29.49 -5.13
N ASN A 866 -22.23 30.21 -4.95
CA ASN A 866 -22.17 31.61 -4.50
C ASN A 866 -22.65 32.59 -5.60
N ILE A 867 -23.92 32.48 -5.97
CA ILE A 867 -24.64 33.32 -6.93
C ILE A 867 -25.78 33.97 -6.16
N TRP A 868 -25.87 35.30 -6.23
CA TRP A 868 -26.82 36.11 -5.45
C TRP A 868 -27.80 36.82 -6.37
N SER A 869 -29.08 36.83 -6.00
CA SER A 869 -30.15 37.57 -6.64
C SER A 869 -30.91 38.35 -5.58
N SER A 870 -31.12 39.65 -5.79
CA SER A 870 -31.87 40.54 -4.88
C SER A 870 -31.43 40.47 -3.39
N GLY A 871 -30.13 40.26 -3.13
CA GLY A 871 -29.58 40.20 -1.78
C GLY A 871 -29.71 38.85 -1.05
N ALA A 872 -30.12 37.78 -1.75
CA ALA A 872 -30.12 36.41 -1.24
C ALA A 872 -29.45 35.43 -2.24
N ILE A 873 -29.08 34.23 -1.79
CA ILE A 873 -28.65 33.12 -2.63
C ILE A 873 -29.74 32.79 -3.68
N ALA A 874 -29.31 32.52 -4.91
CA ALA A 874 -30.18 32.25 -6.05
C ALA A 874 -31.12 31.05 -5.82
N ALA A 875 -32.25 31.05 -6.55
CA ALA A 875 -33.23 29.97 -6.51
C ALA A 875 -32.61 28.60 -6.89
N PRO A 876 -33.08 27.49 -6.29
CA PRO A 876 -32.51 26.16 -6.51
C PRO A 876 -32.62 25.72 -7.98
N PRO A 877 -31.57 25.11 -8.56
CA PRO A 877 -31.63 24.52 -9.89
C PRO A 877 -32.45 23.23 -9.89
N ARG A 878 -32.86 22.78 -11.09
CA ARG A 878 -33.72 21.59 -11.29
C ARG A 878 -33.27 20.34 -10.53
N PHE A 879 -31.96 20.14 -10.35
CA PHE A 879 -31.41 18.95 -9.68
C PHE A 879 -31.76 18.86 -8.20
N VAL A 880 -32.06 19.99 -7.52
CA VAL A 880 -32.60 19.99 -6.15
C VAL A 880 -33.98 19.32 -6.12
N GLY A 881 -34.87 19.69 -7.05
CA GLY A 881 -36.17 19.06 -7.22
C GLY A 881 -36.08 17.62 -7.72
N TYR A 882 -35.13 17.31 -8.61
CA TYR A 882 -34.91 15.94 -9.09
C TYR A 882 -34.36 15.01 -7.99
N ALA A 883 -33.50 15.50 -7.10
CA ALA A 883 -33.04 14.75 -5.92
C ALA A 883 -34.21 14.46 -4.96
N GLN A 884 -35.06 15.45 -4.70
CA GLN A 884 -36.29 15.24 -3.92
C GLN A 884 -37.24 14.23 -4.58
N THR A 885 -37.38 14.30 -5.92
CA THR A 885 -38.22 13.39 -6.70
C THR A 885 -37.71 11.95 -6.63
N ALA A 886 -36.41 11.73 -6.81
CA ALA A 886 -35.77 10.42 -6.68
C ALA A 886 -35.96 9.84 -5.26
N ALA A 887 -35.77 10.67 -4.23
CA ALA A 887 -35.96 10.28 -2.84
C ALA A 887 -37.42 9.90 -2.51
N SER A 888 -38.38 10.66 -3.04
CA SER A 888 -39.81 10.43 -2.86
C SER A 888 -40.25 9.12 -3.50
N ARG A 889 -39.83 8.87 -4.75
CA ARG A 889 -40.20 7.65 -5.50
C ARG A 889 -39.60 6.38 -4.93
N THR A 890 -38.46 6.47 -4.25
CA THR A 890 -37.80 5.32 -3.59
C THR A 890 -38.09 5.24 -2.09
N SER A 891 -38.92 6.14 -1.55
CA SER A 891 -39.27 6.20 -0.12
C SER A 891 -38.04 6.18 0.79
N VAL A 892 -37.14 7.14 0.59
CA VAL A 892 -35.93 7.35 1.41
C VAL A 892 -35.89 8.76 1.97
N THR A 893 -35.03 8.99 2.96
CA THR A 893 -34.90 10.32 3.55
C THR A 893 -34.30 11.30 2.53
N TYR A 894 -35.02 12.39 2.27
CA TYR A 894 -34.49 13.55 1.56
C TYR A 894 -33.97 14.60 2.55
N VAL A 895 -32.74 15.06 2.37
CA VAL A 895 -32.19 16.24 3.07
C VAL A 895 -32.16 17.40 2.07
N ASN A 896 -32.94 18.45 2.34
CA ASN A 896 -32.92 19.68 1.55
C ASN A 896 -31.70 20.54 1.88
N HIS A 897 -30.52 19.99 1.63
CA HIS A 897 -29.23 20.58 1.96
C HIS A 897 -29.05 21.94 1.26
N TYR A 898 -29.54 22.10 0.03
CA TYR A 898 -29.56 23.40 -0.66
C TYR A 898 -30.19 24.50 0.21
N ALA A 899 -31.38 24.25 0.77
CA ALA A 899 -32.11 25.24 1.55
C ALA A 899 -31.41 25.60 2.87
N TYR A 900 -30.84 24.61 3.58
CA TYR A 900 -30.10 24.88 4.83
C TYR A 900 -28.80 25.65 4.58
N VAL A 901 -28.07 25.36 3.49
CA VAL A 901 -26.87 26.13 3.13
C VAL A 901 -27.24 27.54 2.68
N ALA A 902 -28.28 27.69 1.86
CA ALA A 902 -28.78 29.00 1.45
C ALA A 902 -29.22 29.84 2.65
N GLN A 903 -29.88 29.24 3.65
CA GLN A 903 -30.25 29.91 4.90
C GLN A 903 -29.02 30.39 5.68
N ALA A 904 -27.99 29.54 5.84
CA ALA A 904 -26.75 29.90 6.53
C ALA A 904 -26.01 31.04 5.81
N TYR A 905 -25.88 30.96 4.48
CA TYR A 905 -25.24 31.99 3.66
C TYR A 905 -26.01 33.31 3.66
N ASN A 906 -27.34 33.28 3.53
CA ASN A 906 -28.19 34.47 3.59
C ASN A 906 -28.01 35.24 4.91
N LYS A 907 -27.85 34.54 6.05
CA LYS A 907 -27.55 35.21 7.33
C LYS A 907 -26.13 35.77 7.40
N LEU A 908 -25.13 35.02 6.92
CA LEU A 908 -23.74 35.49 6.87
C LEU A 908 -23.60 36.71 5.93
N GLY A 909 -24.48 36.81 4.93
CA GLY A 909 -24.47 37.86 3.92
C GLY A 909 -23.46 37.60 2.81
N GLN A 910 -23.61 38.35 1.72
CA GLN A 910 -22.85 38.14 0.48
C GLN A 910 -21.34 38.27 0.67
N THR A 911 -20.88 39.24 1.46
CA THR A 911 -19.45 39.50 1.68
C THR A 911 -18.76 38.35 2.42
N ALA A 912 -19.33 37.89 3.54
CA ALA A 912 -18.77 36.80 4.32
C ALA A 912 -18.87 35.46 3.56
N THR A 913 -20.00 35.21 2.89
CA THR A 913 -20.16 34.04 2.03
C THR A 913 -19.13 34.04 0.90
N THR A 914 -18.88 35.17 0.23
CA THR A 914 -17.89 35.24 -0.86
C THR A 914 -16.46 34.97 -0.39
N ALA A 915 -16.12 35.30 0.86
CA ALA A 915 -14.82 34.92 1.44
C ALA A 915 -14.63 33.39 1.58
N PHE A 916 -15.71 32.61 1.54
CA PHE A 916 -15.66 31.15 1.48
C PHE A 916 -15.40 30.57 0.09
N TYR A 917 -15.33 31.37 -0.98
CA TYR A 917 -15.24 30.90 -2.36
C TYR A 917 -13.93 31.40 -3.02
N PRO A 918 -12.77 30.76 -2.72
CA PRO A 918 -11.45 31.30 -3.04
C PRO A 918 -10.97 31.05 -4.48
N VAL A 919 -11.68 30.23 -5.26
CA VAL A 919 -11.27 29.80 -6.61
C VAL A 919 -12.34 30.11 -7.65
N ASP A 920 -13.58 29.71 -7.39
CA ASP A 920 -14.76 29.91 -8.24
C ASP A 920 -16.02 30.02 -7.37
N HIS A 921 -17.20 30.11 -7.99
CA HIS A 921 -18.47 30.24 -7.28
C HIS A 921 -19.07 28.92 -6.77
N THR A 922 -18.39 27.78 -6.90
CA THR A 922 -18.94 26.45 -6.57
C THR A 922 -18.16 25.75 -5.46
N HIS A 923 -16.84 25.94 -5.39
CA HIS A 923 -15.98 25.21 -4.47
C HIS A 923 -15.59 26.06 -3.25
N THR A 924 -16.00 25.59 -2.07
CA THR A 924 -15.77 26.26 -0.80
C THR A 924 -14.34 26.07 -0.28
N SER A 925 -13.85 27.06 0.47
CA SER A 925 -12.69 26.93 1.34
C SER A 925 -12.99 25.98 2.52
N PRO A 926 -11.96 25.46 3.22
CA PRO A 926 -12.14 24.67 4.45
C PRO A 926 -13.16 25.25 5.46
N ALA A 927 -13.19 26.57 5.64
CA ALA A 927 -14.15 27.23 6.53
C ALA A 927 -15.59 27.18 5.96
N GLY A 928 -15.75 27.42 4.66
CA GLY A 928 -17.05 27.33 3.98
C GLY A 928 -17.59 25.91 3.93
N ALA A 929 -16.72 24.93 3.66
CA ALA A 929 -17.04 23.51 3.65
C ALA A 929 -17.55 23.02 5.02
N ASN A 930 -16.97 23.55 6.10
CA ASN A 930 -17.44 23.29 7.45
C ASN A 930 -18.83 23.89 7.72
N VAL A 931 -19.11 25.12 7.26
CA VAL A 931 -20.46 25.74 7.34
C VAL A 931 -21.49 24.93 6.56
N VAL A 932 -21.11 24.39 5.40
CA VAL A 932 -21.96 23.48 4.61
C VAL A 932 -22.22 22.18 5.38
N ALA A 933 -21.20 21.55 5.97
CA ALA A 933 -21.40 20.35 6.79
C ALA A 933 -22.32 20.60 8.01
N GLN A 934 -22.24 21.77 8.64
CA GLN A 934 -23.18 22.18 9.70
C GLN A 934 -24.61 22.32 9.16
N ALA A 935 -24.80 22.86 7.95
CA ALA A 935 -26.11 22.94 7.31
C ALA A 935 -26.70 21.56 7.01
N PHE A 936 -25.91 20.58 6.59
CA PHE A 936 -26.34 19.18 6.47
C PHE A 936 -26.79 18.60 7.81
N VAL A 937 -25.99 18.76 8.87
CA VAL A 937 -26.32 18.30 10.24
C VAL A 937 -27.59 18.98 10.76
N ARG A 938 -27.78 20.28 10.46
CA ARG A 938 -29.03 20.99 10.78
C ARG A 938 -30.22 20.36 10.06
N GLY A 939 -30.05 19.97 8.79
CA GLY A 939 -31.06 19.22 8.02
C GLY A 939 -31.39 17.86 8.62
N LEU A 940 -30.41 17.13 9.16
CA LEU A 940 -30.67 15.88 9.90
C LEU A 940 -31.47 16.13 11.19
N LEU A 941 -31.08 17.13 11.98
CA LEU A 941 -31.71 17.47 13.26
C LEU A 941 -33.15 17.99 13.11
N CYS A 942 -33.43 18.73 12.03
CA CYS A 942 -34.80 19.18 11.69
C CYS A 942 -35.63 18.12 10.95
N GLY A 943 -35.02 17.02 10.50
CA GLY A 943 -35.65 16.04 9.63
C GLY A 943 -36.14 14.76 10.33
N SER A 944 -36.68 13.87 9.51
CA SER A 944 -37.09 12.51 9.90
C SER A 944 -35.96 11.48 9.86
N SER A 945 -34.74 11.85 9.41
CA SER A 945 -33.62 10.92 9.26
C SER A 945 -33.30 10.16 10.55
N SER A 946 -33.16 8.83 10.47
CA SER A 946 -32.64 8.00 11.56
C SER A 946 -31.19 8.35 11.93
N LEU A 947 -30.41 8.91 11.00
CA LEU A 947 -29.03 9.36 11.25
C LEU A 947 -28.94 10.47 12.31
N LYS A 948 -30.05 11.20 12.59
CA LYS A 948 -30.09 12.20 13.66
C LYS A 948 -29.76 11.62 15.04
N SER A 949 -30.07 10.33 15.26
CA SER A 949 -29.72 9.59 16.49
C SER A 949 -28.21 9.43 16.72
N LYS A 950 -27.41 9.64 15.67
CA LYS A 950 -25.95 9.53 15.69
C LYS A 950 -25.26 10.90 15.70
N VAL A 951 -25.99 12.00 15.82
CA VAL A 951 -25.42 13.35 15.90
C VAL A 951 -24.84 13.56 17.31
N ASN A 952 -23.52 13.80 17.38
CA ASN A 952 -22.78 13.95 18.63
C ASN A 952 -23.00 15.32 19.29
N SER A 953 -22.43 15.57 20.47
CA SER A 953 -22.60 16.84 21.20
C SER A 953 -22.19 18.09 20.41
N ALA A 954 -21.13 18.01 19.58
CA ALA A 954 -20.74 19.12 18.71
C ALA A 954 -21.75 19.35 17.57
N GLY A 955 -22.38 18.28 17.08
CA GLY A 955 -23.46 18.35 16.10
C GLY A 955 -24.78 18.88 16.70
N GLN A 956 -25.12 18.49 17.93
CA GLN A 956 -26.27 19.03 18.67
C GLN A 956 -26.09 20.52 19.00
N ALA A 957 -24.84 20.97 19.16
CA ALA A 957 -24.48 22.37 19.35
C ALA A 957 -24.51 23.22 18.06
N VAL A 958 -24.79 22.63 16.88
CA VAL A 958 -25.02 23.41 15.65
C VAL A 958 -26.26 24.30 15.86
N PRO A 959 -26.15 25.64 15.72
CA PRO A 959 -27.19 26.58 16.12
C PRO A 959 -28.60 26.24 15.62
N SER A 960 -29.56 26.19 16.54
CA SER A 960 -30.92 25.73 16.25
C SER A 960 -31.76 26.74 15.46
N LYS A 961 -31.31 27.99 15.40
CA LYS A 961 -31.72 29.01 14.44
C LYS A 961 -30.45 29.47 13.73
N PRO A 962 -30.49 29.78 12.42
CA PRO A 962 -29.32 30.30 11.71
C PRO A 962 -28.75 31.48 12.48
#